data_AF-A0A836LA89-F1
#
_entry.id   AF-A0A836LA89-F1
#
_cell.length_a   1.000
_cell.length_b   1.000
_cell.length_c   1.000
_cell.angle_alpha   90.00
_cell.angle_beta   90.00
_cell.angle_gamma   90.00
#
_symmetry.space_group_name_H-M   'P 1'
#
loop_
_entity.id
_entity.type
_entity.pdbx_description
1 polymer ?
#
loop_
_entity_poly.entity_id
_entity_poly.type
_entity_poly.pdbx_seq_one_letter_code
_entity_poly.pdbx_strand_id
1 'polypeptide(L)'
;MSSSADEKEAQKQAKLRLAGNDSEDVRAAVKAQRELKKKRDALRKAEKKLKGIKDDAVNKAEYDAAKAAVGEAAAEVDAIEQKLAELTGKAVGSATAPEPAPSASTLPTAAGSSAVVAMEGESEKEFQMRFVGQSNEEARFAVKTQRELRKKRDALRKVQKKVRAGGGDLSVAAAMEEEAVLLAEIDHLEALNEASSAPSTAHMAAAHSTATPVTAAASPVALATVSADKGRNAKAVKGGEPAIEISAEERAAAAKRLHDLVQRAMDANRLKCVHVPPRDAVVHPRIAEVAVLMEQMLLVGGSARALALISAFRELIRATTVLAVPSLNEVDTTAFEKLIQINFEFVRRKREASAGMRHVKDVLVRRFVALRDEVIHPKPNMVDLIKDLGDPREVTLKILDAIEAELKMSFKSIVEDRSLPYVSSSDTILVFGRSSLVEYILLSRSRDPQCKPRRVIVIDSAPLFEGRQLAEKLSSAGIGVTYGLITACCTLMPKCTRVFMGASAVLQNGDMFGRCGMALVAACAKLFRKPVLCFSESYKFVPEVWVGNLAQNTKLADMRPVAEVHGSETGTHSPLVYPTPPTLSPPQLRASVGWGTPARGAEYLARGGGGSAPFSSSASGYLYDLTPASYVDMIICEMGCLHTSAIVAAIRDREGRDTSQLVNLVRG
;
A
#
# COMPACT_ATOMS: atom_id res chain seq x y z
N MET A 1 -54.51 44.55 -13.84
CA MET A 1 -54.15 43.13 -14.00
C MET A 1 -52.73 42.92 -13.50
N SER A 2 -52.56 42.71 -12.19
CA SER A 2 -51.27 42.74 -11.50
C SER A 2 -51.16 41.59 -10.49
N SER A 3 -51.04 40.35 -10.97
CA SER A 3 -50.79 39.17 -10.12
C SER A 3 -49.54 38.37 -10.52
N SER A 4 -48.62 38.91 -11.32
CA SER A 4 -47.54 38.07 -11.90
C SER A 4 -46.22 38.04 -11.13
N ALA A 5 -46.06 38.80 -10.05
CA ALA A 5 -44.84 38.81 -9.24
C ALA A 5 -44.96 37.87 -8.02
N ASP A 6 -46.01 38.03 -7.23
CA ASP A 6 -46.23 37.22 -6.02
C ASP A 6 -46.51 35.74 -6.33
N GLU A 7 -47.23 35.44 -7.43
CA GLU A 7 -47.43 34.05 -7.87
C GLU A 7 -46.14 33.39 -8.37
N LYS A 8 -45.23 34.16 -9.00
CA LYS A 8 -43.94 33.64 -9.45
C LYS A 8 -42.98 33.43 -8.29
N GLU A 9 -43.05 34.27 -7.25
CA GLU A 9 -42.26 34.10 -6.04
C GLU A 9 -42.77 32.94 -5.18
N ALA A 10 -44.10 32.76 -5.09
CA ALA A 10 -44.72 31.61 -4.47
C ALA A 10 -44.40 30.30 -5.23
N GLN A 11 -44.40 30.32 -6.57
CA GLN A 11 -43.99 29.15 -7.38
C GLN A 11 -42.49 28.86 -7.30
N LYS A 12 -41.65 29.89 -7.15
CA LYS A 12 -40.20 29.74 -6.96
C LYS A 12 -39.88 29.18 -5.57
N GLN A 13 -40.59 29.62 -4.53
CA GLN A 13 -40.51 29.05 -3.17
C GLN A 13 -41.09 27.63 -3.10
N ALA A 14 -42.17 27.34 -3.84
CA ALA A 14 -42.72 25.99 -3.96
C ALA A 14 -41.79 25.03 -4.72
N LYS A 15 -41.10 25.50 -5.78
CA LYS A 15 -40.07 24.73 -6.49
C LYS A 15 -38.81 24.51 -5.64
N LEU A 16 -38.43 25.47 -4.79
CA LEU A 16 -37.35 25.31 -3.81
C LEU A 16 -37.69 24.27 -2.73
N ARG A 17 -38.97 24.14 -2.35
CA ARG A 17 -39.46 23.08 -1.45
C ARG A 17 -39.48 21.68 -2.08
N LEU A 18 -39.50 21.57 -3.42
CA LEU A 18 -39.50 20.29 -4.12
C LEU A 18 -38.11 19.77 -4.51
N ALA A 19 -37.04 20.53 -4.26
CA ALA A 19 -35.67 20.22 -4.69
C ALA A 19 -34.69 19.89 -3.53
N GLY A 20 -35.19 19.64 -2.33
CA GLY A 20 -34.35 19.24 -1.19
C GLY A 20 -35.18 18.60 -0.08
N ASN A 21 -34.74 17.43 0.39
CA ASN A 21 -35.26 16.70 1.55
C ASN A 21 -35.04 17.46 2.88
N ASP A 22 -35.71 18.60 3.05
CA ASP A 22 -35.72 19.36 4.31
C ASP A 22 -37.11 19.30 4.93
N SER A 23 -37.52 18.11 5.41
CA SER A 23 -38.62 18.02 6.37
C SER A 23 -38.17 18.64 7.70
N GLU A 24 -39.03 19.46 8.33
CA GLU A 24 -38.78 20.04 9.66
C GLU A 24 -38.48 18.95 10.70
N ASP A 25 -39.05 17.75 10.53
CA ASP A 25 -38.79 16.58 11.36
C ASP A 25 -37.35 16.06 11.21
N VAL A 26 -36.76 16.15 10.01
CA VAL A 26 -35.35 15.78 9.76
C VAL A 26 -34.40 16.77 10.44
N ARG A 27 -34.72 18.07 10.41
CA ARG A 27 -33.95 19.09 11.13
C ARG A 27 -34.08 18.92 12.65
N ALA A 28 -35.28 18.58 13.14
CA ALA A 28 -35.52 18.27 14.54
C ALA A 28 -34.77 16.99 14.97
N ALA A 29 -34.76 15.94 14.15
CA ALA A 29 -34.01 14.71 14.39
C ALA A 29 -32.49 14.95 14.44
N VAL A 30 -31.95 15.79 13.54
CA VAL A 30 -30.52 16.16 13.57
C VAL A 30 -30.17 16.98 14.82
N LYS A 31 -31.07 17.87 15.28
CA LYS A 31 -30.88 18.60 16.54
C LYS A 31 -30.91 17.67 17.75
N ALA A 32 -31.87 16.75 17.80
CA ALA A 32 -31.97 15.73 18.84
C ALA A 32 -30.73 14.80 18.86
N GLN A 33 -30.19 14.39 17.71
CA GLN A 33 -28.94 13.61 17.63
C GLN A 33 -27.73 14.38 18.19
N ARG A 34 -27.65 15.70 17.94
CA ARG A 34 -26.59 16.55 18.50
C ARG A 34 -26.71 16.70 20.01
N GLU A 35 -27.92 16.83 20.53
CA GLU A 35 -28.18 16.89 21.98
C GLU A 35 -27.89 15.55 22.66
N LEU A 36 -28.30 14.43 22.05
CA LEU A 36 -28.00 13.07 22.51
C LEU A 36 -26.49 12.83 22.63
N LYS A 37 -25.72 13.26 21.63
CA LYS A 37 -24.25 13.16 21.69
C LYS A 37 -23.67 13.95 22.87
N LYS A 38 -24.13 15.18 23.10
CA LYS A 38 -23.68 16.01 24.24
C LYS A 38 -24.02 15.37 25.59
N LYS A 39 -25.21 14.80 25.73
CA LYS A 39 -25.66 14.15 26.98
C LYS A 39 -24.95 12.82 27.23
N ARG A 40 -24.68 12.00 26.20
CA ARG A 40 -23.83 10.81 26.31
C ARG A 40 -22.39 11.13 26.74
N ASP A 41 -21.83 12.24 26.26
CA ASP A 41 -20.51 12.71 26.72
C ASP A 41 -20.55 13.20 28.18
N ALA A 42 -21.65 13.78 28.65
CA ALA A 42 -21.85 14.17 30.05
C ALA A 42 -21.99 12.94 30.96
N LEU A 43 -22.77 11.94 30.55
CA LEU A 43 -22.91 10.66 31.23
C LEU A 43 -21.55 9.96 31.39
N ARG A 44 -20.76 9.87 30.31
CA ARG A 44 -19.42 9.28 30.36
C ARG A 44 -18.46 10.03 31.30
N LYS A 45 -18.62 11.35 31.44
CA LYS A 45 -17.86 12.15 32.42
C LYS A 45 -18.31 11.87 33.85
N ALA A 46 -19.61 11.71 34.09
CA ALA A 46 -20.17 11.36 35.39
C ALA A 46 -19.74 9.94 35.83
N GLU A 47 -19.81 8.95 34.92
CA GLU A 47 -19.34 7.58 35.17
C GLU A 47 -17.84 7.53 35.48
N LYS A 48 -17.04 8.35 34.79
CA LYS A 48 -15.60 8.46 35.05
C LYS A 48 -15.32 9.07 36.42
N LYS A 49 -16.15 10.02 36.88
CA LYS A 49 -16.07 10.58 38.24
C LYS A 49 -16.44 9.53 39.29
N LEU A 50 -17.53 8.80 39.09
CA LEU A 50 -17.96 7.71 39.99
C LEU A 50 -16.88 6.63 40.11
N LYS A 51 -16.26 6.21 39.00
CA LYS A 51 -15.16 5.23 38.99
C LYS A 51 -13.88 5.71 39.68
N GLY A 52 -13.73 7.01 39.88
CA GLY A 52 -12.61 7.62 40.58
C GLY A 52 -12.77 7.67 42.09
N ILE A 53 -13.99 7.49 42.60
CA ILE A 53 -14.32 7.52 44.03
C ILE A 53 -14.41 6.09 44.54
N LYS A 54 -13.70 5.78 45.64
CA LYS A 54 -13.81 4.48 46.31
C LYS A 54 -15.04 4.45 47.21
N ASP A 55 -15.75 3.33 47.20
CA ASP A 55 -16.91 3.06 48.07
C ASP A 55 -16.43 2.69 49.48
N ASP A 56 -15.90 3.70 50.19
CA ASP A 56 -15.37 3.60 51.55
C ASP A 56 -16.24 4.42 52.51
N ALA A 57 -16.31 4.03 53.79
CA ALA A 57 -17.15 4.69 54.81
C ALA A 57 -16.89 6.20 54.98
N VAL A 58 -15.70 6.67 54.58
CA VAL A 58 -15.30 8.09 54.63
C VAL A 58 -15.84 8.90 53.44
N ASN A 59 -15.97 8.30 52.26
CA ASN A 59 -16.36 8.98 51.01
C ASN A 59 -17.79 8.62 50.56
N LYS A 60 -18.55 7.90 51.40
CA LYS A 60 -19.88 7.37 51.07
C LYS A 60 -20.84 8.47 50.58
N ALA A 61 -20.85 9.63 51.21
CA ALA A 61 -21.70 10.76 50.79
C ALA A 61 -21.31 11.31 49.40
N GLU A 62 -20.02 11.33 49.07
CA GLU A 62 -19.51 11.79 47.76
C GLU A 62 -19.78 10.75 46.66
N TYR A 63 -19.65 9.47 47.01
CA TYR A 63 -19.99 8.34 46.13
C TYR A 63 -21.49 8.30 45.82
N ASP A 64 -22.35 8.47 46.83
CA ASP A 64 -23.82 8.51 46.66
C ASP A 64 -24.26 9.71 45.81
N ALA A 65 -23.64 10.89 45.99
CA ALA A 65 -23.88 12.06 45.16
C ALA A 65 -23.42 11.84 43.70
N ALA A 66 -22.25 11.23 43.49
CA ALA A 66 -21.75 10.90 42.16
C ALA A 66 -22.63 9.84 41.46
N LYS A 67 -23.16 8.87 42.21
CA LYS A 67 -24.08 7.85 41.72
C LYS A 67 -25.44 8.45 41.34
N ALA A 68 -25.96 9.39 42.13
CA ALA A 68 -27.17 10.14 41.80
C ALA A 68 -26.99 10.96 40.51
N ALA A 69 -25.85 11.62 40.33
CA ALA A 69 -25.54 12.38 39.11
C ALA A 69 -25.42 11.49 37.86
N VAL A 70 -24.92 10.26 38.00
CA VAL A 70 -24.94 9.27 36.90
C VAL A 70 -26.37 8.85 36.56
N GLY A 71 -27.21 8.62 37.57
CA GLY A 71 -28.63 8.29 37.37
C GLY A 71 -29.41 9.39 36.66
N GLU A 72 -29.19 10.66 37.04
CA GLU A 72 -29.82 11.81 36.39
C GLU A 72 -29.37 11.96 34.92
N ALA A 73 -28.07 11.85 34.66
CA ALA A 73 -27.53 11.90 33.30
C ALA A 73 -28.03 10.74 32.41
N ALA A 74 -28.25 9.55 32.97
CA ALA A 74 -28.83 8.42 32.27
C ALA A 74 -30.30 8.66 31.89
N ALA A 75 -31.11 9.16 32.83
CA ALA A 75 -32.51 9.50 32.57
C ALA A 75 -32.66 10.57 31.47
N GLU A 76 -31.75 11.56 31.41
CA GLU A 76 -31.74 12.55 30.34
C GLU A 76 -31.39 11.97 28.96
N VAL A 77 -30.49 10.98 28.90
CA VAL A 77 -30.15 10.28 27.66
C VAL A 77 -31.34 9.46 27.18
N ASP A 78 -31.98 8.71 28.07
CA ASP A 78 -33.15 7.88 27.74
C ASP A 78 -34.33 8.74 27.25
N ALA A 79 -34.56 9.90 27.87
CA ALA A 79 -35.61 10.84 27.43
C ALA A 79 -35.37 11.41 26.02
N ILE A 80 -34.10 11.63 25.63
CA ILE A 80 -33.77 12.10 24.27
C ILE A 80 -33.83 10.95 23.27
N GLU A 81 -33.46 9.73 23.67
CA GLU A 81 -33.59 8.52 22.85
C GLU A 81 -35.05 8.21 22.53
N GLN A 82 -35.96 8.36 23.49
CA GLN A 82 -37.41 8.25 23.27
C GLN A 82 -37.93 9.32 22.29
N LYS A 83 -37.53 10.60 22.47
CA LYS A 83 -37.88 11.68 21.53
C LYS A 83 -37.34 11.44 20.11
N LEU A 84 -36.14 10.86 19.99
CA LEU A 84 -35.55 10.50 18.70
C LEU A 84 -36.35 9.36 18.04
N ALA A 85 -36.77 8.35 18.81
CA ALA A 85 -37.59 7.25 18.32
C ALA A 85 -38.95 7.74 17.79
N GLU A 86 -39.59 8.71 18.46
CA GLU A 86 -40.84 9.32 17.98
C GLU A 86 -40.67 10.12 16.68
N LEU A 87 -39.60 10.92 16.58
CA LEU A 87 -39.30 11.73 15.39
C LEU A 87 -38.92 10.86 14.18
N THR A 88 -38.22 9.75 14.42
CA THR A 88 -37.83 8.80 13.37
C THR A 88 -38.98 7.86 12.98
N GLY A 89 -39.88 7.53 13.91
CA GLY A 89 -41.09 6.75 13.64
C GLY A 89 -42.12 7.51 12.79
N LYS A 90 -42.27 8.83 12.98
CA LYS A 90 -43.12 9.67 12.12
C LYS A 90 -42.61 9.81 10.68
N ALA A 91 -41.29 9.74 10.48
CA ALA A 91 -40.68 9.85 9.14
C ALA A 91 -40.90 8.63 8.23
N VAL A 92 -41.37 7.50 8.77
CA VAL A 92 -41.62 6.26 8.01
C VAL A 92 -43.09 6.18 7.50
N GLY A 93 -43.98 7.06 7.96
CA GLY A 93 -45.41 7.04 7.62
C GLY A 93 -45.82 7.71 6.30
N SER A 94 -44.90 8.23 5.48
CA SER A 94 -45.24 9.04 4.29
C SER A 94 -44.58 8.61 2.97
N ALA A 95 -44.26 7.32 2.79
CA ALA A 95 -43.79 6.79 1.52
C ALA A 95 -44.72 5.68 0.99
N THR A 96 -45.67 6.07 0.13
CA THR A 96 -46.50 5.16 -0.68
C THR A 96 -45.66 4.55 -1.81
N ALA A 97 -45.60 3.22 -1.88
CA ALA A 97 -44.96 2.47 -2.97
C ALA A 97 -45.94 2.25 -4.16
N PRO A 98 -45.48 2.18 -5.42
CA PRO A 98 -46.32 1.76 -6.54
C PRO A 98 -46.40 0.23 -6.66
N GLU A 99 -47.61 -0.28 -6.93
CA GLU A 99 -47.97 -1.69 -7.16
C GLU A 99 -47.24 -2.36 -8.35
N PRO A 100 -47.09 -3.71 -8.31
CA PRO A 100 -47.11 -4.56 -9.49
C PRO A 100 -48.38 -5.44 -9.55
N ALA A 101 -48.88 -5.65 -10.77
CA ALA A 101 -50.05 -6.48 -11.12
C ALA A 101 -49.75 -8.02 -11.11
N PRO A 102 -50.77 -8.92 -11.21
CA PRO A 102 -50.83 -10.16 -10.42
C PRO A 102 -50.61 -11.52 -11.15
N SER A 103 -50.49 -12.55 -10.27
CA SER A 103 -50.88 -13.99 -10.33
C SER A 103 -50.14 -15.06 -11.17
N ALA A 104 -49.66 -16.11 -10.45
CA ALA A 104 -49.81 -17.57 -10.68
C ALA A 104 -48.82 -18.32 -9.76
N SER A 105 -49.22 -18.95 -8.65
CA SER A 105 -49.86 -20.27 -8.46
C SER A 105 -48.89 -21.35 -7.91
N THR A 106 -49.34 -21.98 -6.81
CA THR A 106 -49.11 -23.37 -6.34
C THR A 106 -47.80 -23.78 -5.65
N LEU A 107 -47.97 -24.13 -4.36
CA LEU A 107 -47.18 -25.05 -3.52
C LEU A 107 -47.20 -26.51 -4.07
N PRO A 108 -46.38 -27.43 -3.53
CA PRO A 108 -46.89 -28.29 -2.45
C PRO A 108 -45.94 -28.57 -1.25
N THR A 109 -46.62 -28.56 -0.11
CA THR A 109 -46.55 -29.18 1.23
C THR A 109 -45.75 -30.47 1.50
N ALA A 110 -45.17 -30.55 2.72
CA ALA A 110 -45.28 -31.65 3.72
C ALA A 110 -44.58 -31.18 5.04
N ALA A 111 -45.21 -30.93 6.19
CA ALA A 111 -46.04 -31.70 7.15
C ALA A 111 -45.25 -32.49 8.23
N GLY A 112 -45.55 -32.20 9.52
CA GLY A 112 -45.19 -32.97 10.74
C GLY A 112 -44.73 -32.10 11.94
N SER A 113 -45.63 -31.54 12.77
CA SER A 113 -46.08 -32.00 14.12
C SER A 113 -44.97 -32.03 15.20
N SER A 114 -45.09 -31.58 16.45
CA SER A 114 -46.18 -31.17 17.35
C SER A 114 -45.56 -30.54 18.64
N ALA A 115 -46.41 -29.85 19.42
CA ALA A 115 -46.40 -29.68 20.88
C ALA A 115 -46.10 -28.28 21.45
N VAL A 116 -47.12 -27.79 22.16
CA VAL A 116 -47.23 -26.55 22.94
C VAL A 116 -47.12 -26.90 24.43
N VAL A 117 -46.29 -26.18 25.19
CA VAL A 117 -46.51 -25.88 26.63
C VAL A 117 -45.89 -24.50 26.92
N ALA A 118 -46.62 -23.67 27.65
CA ALA A 118 -46.29 -22.30 28.00
C ALA A 118 -45.77 -22.14 29.44
N MET A 119 -45.14 -20.98 29.66
CA MET A 119 -44.88 -20.22 30.90
C MET A 119 -43.55 -20.38 31.69
N GLU A 120 -42.77 -19.29 31.58
CA GLU A 120 -42.07 -18.48 32.60
C GLU A 120 -40.85 -19.03 33.37
N GLY A 121 -39.75 -18.25 33.29
CA GLY A 121 -38.52 -18.38 34.06
C GLY A 121 -37.32 -17.76 33.35
N GLU A 122 -36.83 -16.63 33.85
CA GLU A 122 -35.72 -15.82 33.34
C GLU A 122 -34.35 -16.53 33.30
N SER A 123 -33.43 -15.90 32.55
CA SER A 123 -31.96 -15.97 32.60
C SER A 123 -31.24 -16.98 31.70
N GLU A 124 -30.20 -16.46 31.05
CA GLU A 124 -29.11 -17.15 30.33
C GLU A 124 -29.46 -17.96 29.09
N LYS A 125 -29.32 -17.35 27.90
CA LYS A 125 -28.81 -18.00 26.67
C LYS A 125 -28.59 -16.99 25.53
N GLU A 126 -27.54 -16.19 25.64
CA GLU A 126 -26.77 -15.75 24.47
C GLU A 126 -25.29 -16.08 24.71
N PHE A 127 -24.95 -17.35 24.54
CA PHE A 127 -23.56 -17.76 24.33
C PHE A 127 -23.52 -19.01 23.45
N GLN A 128 -23.07 -18.87 22.20
CA GLN A 128 -21.99 -19.69 21.61
C GLN A 128 -21.83 -19.39 20.10
N MET A 129 -20.98 -18.42 19.76
CA MET A 129 -20.10 -18.59 18.60
C MET A 129 -18.75 -19.06 19.13
N ARG A 130 -18.51 -20.37 19.02
CA ARG A 130 -17.24 -21.01 19.38
C ARG A 130 -16.15 -20.58 18.41
N PHE A 131 -15.28 -19.70 18.88
CA PHE A 131 -13.91 -19.59 18.42
C PHE A 131 -13.16 -20.81 18.96
N VAL A 132 -12.82 -21.78 18.12
CA VAL A 132 -11.95 -22.89 18.53
C VAL A 132 -10.51 -22.41 18.39
N GLY A 133 -10.03 -21.78 19.46
CA GLY A 133 -8.63 -21.50 19.72
C GLY A 133 -8.46 -21.58 21.23
N GLN A 134 -7.66 -22.54 21.69
CA GLN A 134 -7.49 -22.93 23.08
C GLN A 134 -7.28 -21.72 24.01
N SER A 135 -7.98 -21.73 25.13
CA SER A 135 -7.87 -20.76 26.23
C SER A 135 -6.52 -20.90 26.93
N ASN A 136 -5.52 -20.11 26.54
CA ASN A 136 -4.34 -19.86 27.36
C ASN A 136 -4.54 -18.56 28.15
N GLU A 137 -5.07 -18.67 29.36
CA GLU A 137 -5.10 -17.56 30.34
C GLU A 137 -3.68 -17.03 30.61
N GLU A 138 -2.68 -17.91 30.53
CA GLU A 138 -1.25 -17.58 30.61
C GLU A 138 -0.79 -16.62 29.51
N ALA A 139 -1.29 -16.77 28.27
CA ALA A 139 -0.95 -15.86 27.18
C ALA A 139 -1.57 -14.47 27.38
N ARG A 140 -2.77 -14.39 27.98
CA ARG A 140 -3.40 -13.12 28.35
C ARG A 140 -2.67 -12.44 29.51
N PHE A 141 -2.21 -13.23 30.48
CA PHE A 141 -1.40 -12.74 31.60
C PHE A 141 -0.04 -12.22 31.12
N ALA A 142 0.66 -12.94 30.24
CA ALA A 142 1.93 -12.54 29.65
C ALA A 142 1.83 -11.23 28.82
N VAL A 143 0.75 -11.06 28.04
CA VAL A 143 0.52 -9.80 27.30
C VAL A 143 0.24 -8.63 28.26
N LYS A 144 -0.41 -8.88 29.40
CA LYS A 144 -0.68 -7.86 30.42
C LYS A 144 0.60 -7.47 31.18
N THR A 145 1.43 -8.43 31.57
CA THR A 145 2.73 -8.17 32.23
C THR A 145 3.69 -7.43 31.30
N GLN A 146 3.77 -7.80 30.02
CA GLN A 146 4.58 -7.08 29.02
C GLN A 146 4.12 -5.63 28.80
N ARG A 147 2.81 -5.36 28.86
CA ARG A 147 2.27 -4.01 28.73
C ARG A 147 2.61 -3.13 29.94
N GLU A 148 2.56 -3.68 31.16
CA GLU A 148 2.97 -2.97 32.37
C GLU A 148 4.50 -2.73 32.40
N LEU A 149 5.32 -3.71 32.00
CA LEU A 149 6.77 -3.53 31.85
C LEU A 149 7.12 -2.38 30.90
N ARG A 150 6.46 -2.30 29.75
CA ARG A 150 6.67 -1.22 28.78
C ARG A 150 6.31 0.14 29.39
N LYS A 151 5.19 0.23 30.11
CA LYS A 151 4.71 1.45 30.77
C LYS A 151 5.68 1.93 31.86
N LYS A 152 6.24 1.01 32.65
CA LYS A 152 7.21 1.31 33.72
C LYS A 152 8.57 1.71 33.16
N ARG A 153 9.06 1.06 32.10
CA ARG A 153 10.29 1.46 31.38
C ARG A 153 10.18 2.86 30.75
N ASP A 154 9.00 3.21 30.22
CA ASP A 154 8.74 4.56 29.70
C ASP A 154 8.64 5.62 30.81
N ALA A 155 8.16 5.26 32.00
CA ALA A 155 8.16 6.14 33.18
C ALA A 155 9.59 6.35 33.71
N LEU A 156 10.39 5.28 33.80
CA LEU A 156 11.80 5.33 34.20
C LEU A 156 12.62 6.27 33.31
N ARG A 157 12.44 6.18 31.98
CA ARG A 157 13.10 7.09 31.02
C ARG A 157 12.72 8.55 31.23
N LYS A 158 11.50 8.85 31.68
CA LYS A 158 11.05 10.22 31.97
C LYS A 158 11.66 10.74 33.27
N VAL A 159 11.79 9.90 34.29
CA VAL A 159 12.43 10.23 35.57
C VAL A 159 13.94 10.44 35.38
N GLN A 160 14.63 9.54 34.67
CA GLN A 160 16.04 9.69 34.31
C GLN A 160 16.33 10.96 33.49
N LYS A 161 15.39 11.36 32.62
CA LYS A 161 15.49 12.62 31.89
C LYS A 161 15.34 13.85 32.80
N LYS A 162 14.54 13.77 33.87
CA LYS A 162 14.41 14.83 34.90
C LYS A 162 15.65 14.90 35.79
N VAL A 163 16.21 13.76 36.19
CA VAL A 163 17.47 13.68 36.96
C VAL A 163 18.63 14.30 36.16
N ARG A 164 18.72 14.01 34.85
CA ARG A 164 19.72 14.61 33.95
C ARG A 164 19.52 16.10 33.67
N ALA A 165 18.32 16.63 33.89
CA ALA A 165 17.98 18.03 33.60
C ALA A 165 18.35 19.01 34.72
N GLY A 166 18.90 18.53 35.86
CA GLY A 166 19.49 19.37 36.90
C GLY A 166 18.52 20.42 37.48
N GLY A 167 17.45 19.98 38.13
CA GLY A 167 16.66 20.82 39.04
C GLY A 167 17.29 20.83 40.44
N GLY A 168 16.90 21.77 41.31
CA GLY A 168 17.52 21.94 42.64
C GLY A 168 17.61 20.66 43.51
N ASP A 169 18.56 20.64 44.43
CA ASP A 169 19.03 19.45 45.18
C ASP A 169 17.92 18.59 45.82
N LEU A 170 16.86 19.21 46.34
CA LEU A 170 15.70 18.52 46.93
C LEU A 170 14.83 17.79 45.88
N SER A 171 14.79 18.27 44.63
CA SER A 171 14.02 17.64 43.55
C SER A 171 14.74 16.45 42.90
N VAL A 172 16.08 16.46 42.96
CA VAL A 172 16.92 15.37 42.43
C VAL A 172 16.88 14.19 43.37
N ALA A 173 16.94 14.41 44.69
CA ALA A 173 16.82 13.34 45.69
C ALA A 173 15.50 12.58 45.55
N ALA A 174 14.37 13.29 45.41
CA ALA A 174 13.06 12.68 45.21
C ALA A 174 12.94 11.91 43.87
N ALA A 175 13.57 12.42 42.81
CA ALA A 175 13.58 11.76 41.51
C ALA A 175 14.49 10.50 41.50
N MET A 176 15.57 10.48 42.29
CA MET A 176 16.42 9.29 42.47
C MET A 176 15.70 8.20 43.27
N GLU A 177 14.88 8.58 44.25
CA GLU A 177 14.03 7.63 44.99
C GLU A 177 12.92 7.06 44.09
N GLU A 178 12.27 7.89 43.26
CA GLU A 178 11.29 7.44 42.25
C GLU A 178 11.94 6.52 41.19
N GLU A 179 13.19 6.77 40.81
CA GLU A 179 13.98 5.92 39.91
C GLU A 179 14.24 4.53 40.53
N ALA A 180 14.65 4.48 41.80
CA ALA A 180 14.93 3.23 42.50
C ALA A 180 13.66 2.36 42.66
N VAL A 181 12.51 2.97 42.95
CA VAL A 181 11.22 2.26 43.05
C VAL A 181 10.80 1.68 41.70
N LEU A 182 10.96 2.45 40.61
CA LEU A 182 10.61 1.98 39.27
C LEU A 182 11.52 0.84 38.79
N LEU A 183 12.81 0.86 39.15
CA LEU A 183 13.74 -0.24 38.85
C LEU A 183 13.34 -1.52 39.59
N ALA A 184 13.05 -1.45 40.89
CA ALA A 184 12.63 -2.61 41.67
C ALA A 184 11.32 -3.23 41.16
N GLU A 185 10.37 -2.41 40.71
CA GLU A 185 9.10 -2.87 40.14
C GLU A 185 9.26 -3.48 38.74
N ILE A 186 10.23 -2.99 37.95
CA ILE A 186 10.62 -3.59 36.67
C ILE A 186 11.25 -4.96 36.91
N ASP A 187 12.19 -5.08 37.84
CA ASP A 187 12.86 -6.35 38.16
C ASP A 187 11.84 -7.42 38.62
N HIS A 188 10.87 -7.03 39.45
CA HIS A 188 9.78 -7.93 39.87
C HIS A 188 8.88 -8.38 38.70
N LEU A 189 8.56 -7.46 37.77
CA LEU A 189 7.75 -7.80 36.60
C LEU A 189 8.52 -8.60 35.55
N GLU A 190 9.84 -8.42 35.45
CA GLU A 190 10.74 -9.23 34.62
C GLU A 190 10.84 -10.65 35.16
N ALA A 191 10.98 -10.84 36.48
CA ALA A 191 10.95 -12.15 37.13
C ALA A 191 9.62 -12.90 36.89
N LEU A 192 8.48 -12.20 36.93
CA LEU A 192 7.17 -12.78 36.61
C LEU A 192 7.02 -13.15 35.13
N ASN A 193 7.67 -12.41 34.23
CA ASN A 193 7.66 -12.68 32.79
C ASN A 193 8.61 -13.83 32.42
N GLU A 194 9.73 -13.98 33.14
CA GLU A 194 10.65 -15.11 32.99
C GLU A 194 10.02 -16.41 33.51
N ALA A 195 9.32 -16.37 34.64
CA ALA A 195 8.60 -17.52 35.20
C ALA A 195 7.51 -18.07 34.27
N SER A 196 6.91 -17.24 33.41
CA SER A 196 5.90 -17.70 32.42
C SER A 196 6.52 -18.21 31.11
N SER A 197 7.85 -18.20 30.97
CA SER A 197 8.57 -18.50 29.73
C SER A 197 9.43 -19.78 29.79
N ALA A 198 9.42 -20.50 30.91
CA ALA A 198 10.18 -21.75 31.07
C ALA A 198 9.54 -22.91 30.27
N PRO A 199 10.27 -23.55 29.33
CA PRO A 199 9.78 -24.72 28.61
C PRO A 199 9.84 -25.98 29.47
N SER A 200 8.80 -26.82 29.42
CA SER A 200 8.80 -28.17 29.99
C SER A 200 9.87 -29.03 29.30
N THR A 201 10.87 -29.44 30.06
CA THR A 201 11.96 -30.33 29.62
C THR A 201 11.53 -31.79 29.65
N ALA A 202 11.14 -32.34 28.50
CA ALA A 202 11.18 -33.78 28.24
C ALA A 202 11.14 -34.06 26.72
N HIS A 203 12.30 -34.14 26.07
CA HIS A 203 12.72 -35.28 25.24
C HIS A 203 13.99 -34.97 24.43
N MET A 204 15.02 -35.78 24.73
CA MET A 204 16.09 -36.28 23.87
C MET A 204 17.14 -35.28 23.34
N ALA A 205 18.23 -35.25 24.10
CA ALA A 205 19.58 -35.05 23.63
C ALA A 205 20.00 -36.11 22.60
N ALA A 206 20.77 -35.72 21.58
CA ALA A 206 22.07 -36.34 21.25
C ALA A 206 22.81 -35.60 20.12
N ALA A 207 24.14 -35.59 20.25
CA ALA A 207 25.19 -35.33 19.26
C ALA A 207 25.71 -33.89 19.08
N HIS A 208 26.63 -33.52 19.98
CA HIS A 208 27.77 -32.66 19.69
C HIS A 208 28.79 -33.40 18.80
N SER A 209 29.41 -32.68 17.86
CA SER A 209 30.85 -32.81 17.63
C SER A 209 31.47 -31.45 17.29
N THR A 210 32.61 -31.23 17.91
CA THR A 210 33.46 -30.04 17.97
C THR A 210 34.54 -30.08 16.90
N ALA A 211 34.87 -28.94 16.28
CA ALA A 211 36.24 -28.42 16.12
C ALA A 211 36.29 -27.16 15.22
N THR A 212 36.92 -26.11 15.74
CA THR A 212 37.55 -24.96 15.04
C THR A 212 39.00 -24.88 15.56
N PRO A 213 39.92 -24.01 15.08
CA PRO A 213 40.10 -23.35 13.76
C PRO A 213 41.57 -23.43 13.26
N VAL A 214 41.85 -23.17 11.96
CA VAL A 214 43.03 -22.38 11.50
C VAL A 214 42.71 -21.69 10.16
N THR A 215 43.33 -20.52 10.00
CA THR A 215 43.18 -19.33 9.16
C THR A 215 43.33 -19.37 7.62
N ALA A 216 42.64 -18.39 7.02
CA ALA A 216 43.02 -17.48 5.91
C ALA A 216 42.76 -17.83 4.41
N ALA A 217 41.90 -16.97 3.83
CA ALA A 217 41.96 -16.33 2.52
C ALA A 217 41.20 -16.93 1.29
N ALA A 218 40.29 -16.07 0.79
CA ALA A 218 39.78 -15.89 -0.57
C ALA A 218 38.79 -16.90 -1.19
N SER A 219 37.82 -16.36 -1.91
CA SER A 219 36.64 -16.97 -2.55
C SER A 219 36.47 -16.29 -3.93
N PRO A 220 35.61 -16.74 -4.86
CA PRO A 220 35.29 -18.11 -5.30
C PRO A 220 35.32 -18.25 -6.84
N VAL A 221 35.33 -19.49 -7.35
CA VAL A 221 34.99 -19.81 -8.76
C VAL A 221 33.80 -20.77 -8.79
N ALA A 222 32.93 -20.51 -9.76
CA ALA A 222 31.61 -21.06 -9.96
C ALA A 222 31.58 -22.51 -10.47
N LEU A 223 30.41 -23.09 -10.17
CA LEU A 223 29.91 -24.43 -10.37
C LEU A 223 29.84 -24.87 -11.85
N ALA A 224 30.29 -26.09 -12.11
CA ALA A 224 30.11 -26.83 -13.35
C ALA A 224 28.76 -27.55 -13.39
N THR A 225 28.25 -27.71 -14.62
CA THR A 225 26.98 -28.29 -15.04
C THR A 225 27.01 -29.82 -15.14
N VAL A 226 25.79 -30.36 -15.23
CA VAL A 226 25.33 -31.75 -15.05
C VAL A 226 25.72 -32.71 -16.17
N SER A 227 25.93 -33.97 -15.76
CA SER A 227 26.13 -35.22 -16.51
C SER A 227 25.26 -35.44 -17.75
N ALA A 228 25.85 -36.12 -18.74
CA ALA A 228 25.13 -36.99 -19.67
C ALA A 228 25.93 -38.27 -19.95
N ASP A 229 25.15 -39.32 -20.19
CA ASP A 229 25.38 -40.75 -20.01
C ASP A 229 26.15 -41.44 -21.16
N LYS A 230 26.73 -42.63 -20.90
CA LYS A 230 27.48 -43.46 -21.86
C LYS A 230 26.63 -44.65 -22.32
N GLY A 231 26.53 -44.90 -23.64
CA GLY A 231 26.21 -46.24 -24.14
C GLY A 231 25.79 -46.42 -25.61
N ARG A 232 26.73 -46.92 -26.44
CA ARG A 232 26.59 -47.69 -27.72
C ARG A 232 25.99 -46.95 -28.94
N ASN A 233 26.39 -47.15 -30.21
CA ASN A 233 27.30 -48.08 -30.88
C ASN A 233 27.76 -47.46 -32.23
N ALA A 234 28.77 -48.09 -32.85
CA ALA A 234 29.11 -48.10 -34.29
C ALA A 234 30.04 -47.02 -34.91
N LYS A 235 31.32 -47.44 -35.08
CA LYS A 235 32.19 -47.33 -36.27
C LYS A 235 32.09 -46.05 -37.14
N ALA A 236 33.19 -45.28 -37.17
CA ALA A 236 33.66 -44.64 -38.40
C ALA A 236 35.19 -44.45 -38.40
N VAL A 237 35.83 -45.16 -39.34
CA VAL A 237 36.86 -44.73 -40.28
C VAL A 237 38.01 -43.85 -39.77
N LYS A 238 39.21 -44.46 -39.71
CA LYS A 238 40.50 -43.78 -39.68
C LYS A 238 40.78 -43.08 -41.02
N GLY A 239 41.11 -41.80 -40.96
CA GLY A 239 41.80 -41.05 -42.00
C GLY A 239 42.35 -39.77 -41.36
N GLY A 240 43.57 -39.85 -40.81
CA GLY A 240 44.25 -38.71 -40.21
C GLY A 240 45.15 -38.03 -41.23
N GLU A 241 44.99 -36.72 -41.39
CA GLU A 241 46.03 -35.81 -41.85
C GLU A 241 46.57 -35.03 -40.63
N PRO A 242 47.87 -34.70 -40.58
CA PRO A 242 48.53 -34.24 -39.36
C PRO A 242 48.13 -32.81 -38.98
N ALA A 243 47.95 -32.59 -37.67
CA ALA A 243 47.69 -31.28 -37.10
C ALA A 243 48.91 -30.37 -37.32
N ILE A 244 48.70 -29.24 -38.02
CA ILE A 244 49.70 -28.18 -38.11
C ILE A 244 49.89 -27.61 -36.71
N GLU A 245 51.07 -27.84 -36.11
CA GLU A 245 51.45 -27.25 -34.84
C GLU A 245 51.62 -25.73 -35.03
N ILE A 246 50.57 -24.98 -34.70
CA ILE A 246 50.62 -23.51 -34.67
C ILE A 246 51.72 -23.11 -33.70
N SER A 247 52.73 -22.40 -34.23
CA SER A 247 53.89 -21.95 -33.47
C SER A 247 53.48 -21.04 -32.31
N ALA A 248 54.29 -21.00 -31.24
CA ALA A 248 54.01 -20.14 -30.09
C ALA A 248 53.86 -18.65 -30.48
N GLU A 249 54.57 -18.25 -31.53
CA GLU A 249 54.52 -16.89 -32.11
C GLU A 249 53.18 -16.62 -32.81
N GLU A 250 52.64 -17.57 -33.56
CA GLU A 250 51.32 -17.45 -34.19
C GLU A 250 50.18 -17.44 -33.15
N ARG A 251 50.32 -18.20 -32.06
CA ARG A 251 49.37 -18.12 -30.93
C ARG A 251 49.44 -16.77 -30.22
N ALA A 252 50.63 -16.23 -30.02
CA ALA A 252 50.81 -14.89 -29.45
C ALA A 252 50.24 -13.80 -30.38
N ALA A 253 50.45 -13.93 -31.69
CA ALA A 253 49.90 -13.02 -32.69
C ALA A 253 48.37 -13.09 -32.76
N ALA A 254 47.78 -14.29 -32.66
CA ALA A 254 46.33 -14.49 -32.61
C ALA A 254 45.73 -13.92 -31.32
N ALA A 255 46.38 -14.12 -30.17
CA ALA A 255 45.96 -13.55 -28.89
C ALA A 255 46.00 -12.02 -28.92
N LYS A 256 47.02 -11.43 -29.53
CA LYS A 256 47.13 -9.98 -29.73
C LYS A 256 46.05 -9.44 -30.66
N ARG A 257 45.76 -10.13 -31.77
CA ARG A 257 44.66 -9.77 -32.68
C ARG A 257 43.30 -9.84 -31.99
N LEU A 258 43.06 -10.86 -31.17
CA LEU A 258 41.82 -10.98 -30.39
C LEU A 258 41.72 -9.87 -29.35
N HIS A 259 42.81 -9.57 -28.65
CA HIS A 259 42.86 -8.45 -27.70
C HIS A 259 42.56 -7.12 -28.40
N ASP A 260 43.18 -6.84 -29.54
CA ASP A 260 42.91 -5.63 -30.32
C ASP A 260 41.48 -5.57 -30.85
N LEU A 261 40.88 -6.69 -31.23
CA LEU A 261 39.50 -6.75 -31.72
C LEU A 261 38.50 -6.55 -30.58
N VAL A 262 38.73 -7.16 -29.43
CA VAL A 262 37.95 -6.93 -28.20
C VAL A 262 38.10 -5.48 -27.74
N GLN A 263 39.31 -4.92 -27.81
CA GLN A 263 39.55 -3.53 -27.43
C GLN A 263 38.85 -2.56 -28.38
N ARG A 264 38.89 -2.80 -29.70
CA ARG A 264 38.13 -2.02 -30.69
C ARG A 264 36.62 -2.14 -30.50
N ALA A 265 36.11 -3.32 -30.16
CA ALA A 265 34.70 -3.52 -29.86
C ALA A 265 34.29 -2.80 -28.55
N MET A 266 35.16 -2.82 -27.54
CA MET A 266 34.98 -2.07 -26.29
C MET A 266 35.06 -0.56 -26.51
N ASP A 267 35.94 -0.07 -27.39
CA ASP A 267 36.04 1.34 -27.75
C ASP A 267 34.90 1.80 -28.68
N ALA A 268 34.35 0.90 -29.50
CA ALA A 268 33.12 1.15 -30.28
C ALA A 268 31.87 1.17 -29.38
N ASN A 269 31.85 0.36 -28.32
CA ASN A 269 30.78 0.30 -27.32
C ASN A 269 30.97 1.30 -26.16
N ARG A 270 32.14 1.93 -26.04
CA ARG A 270 32.30 3.16 -25.27
C ARG A 270 31.51 4.22 -26.00
N LEU A 271 30.22 4.31 -25.67
CA LEU A 271 29.42 5.50 -25.88
C LEU A 271 30.29 6.67 -25.43
N LYS A 272 30.85 7.43 -26.39
CA LYS A 272 31.45 8.72 -26.05
C LYS A 272 30.35 9.42 -25.29
N CYS A 273 30.63 9.77 -24.04
CA CYS A 273 29.78 10.70 -23.32
C CYS A 273 29.89 11.98 -24.15
N VAL A 274 28.97 12.16 -25.10
CA VAL A 274 28.88 13.38 -25.87
C VAL A 274 28.50 14.37 -24.80
N HIS A 275 29.49 15.14 -24.35
CA HIS A 275 29.23 16.36 -23.66
C HIS A 275 28.55 17.25 -24.69
N VAL A 276 27.24 17.08 -24.82
CA VAL A 276 26.39 17.94 -25.62
C VAL A 276 26.50 19.28 -24.88
N PRO A 277 27.18 20.30 -25.44
CA PRO A 277 27.10 21.62 -24.84
C PRO A 277 25.61 21.98 -24.82
N PRO A 278 25.08 22.47 -23.69
CA PRO A 278 23.64 22.69 -23.56
C PRO A 278 23.21 23.67 -24.64
N ARG A 279 22.47 23.18 -25.64
CA ARG A 279 21.72 24.03 -26.57
C ARG A 279 20.55 24.60 -25.78
N ASP A 280 20.76 25.60 -24.92
CA ASP A 280 19.73 26.20 -24.05
C ASP A 280 18.64 25.21 -23.64
N ALA A 281 19.09 24.02 -23.17
CA ALA A 281 18.23 22.86 -23.15
C ALA A 281 17.30 23.03 -21.95
N VAL A 282 16.05 23.38 -22.23
CA VAL A 282 14.98 23.59 -21.25
C VAL A 282 14.84 22.40 -20.27
N VAL A 283 15.40 21.24 -20.62
CA VAL A 283 15.38 19.99 -19.85
C VAL A 283 16.78 19.62 -19.36
N HIS A 284 16.90 19.37 -18.06
CA HIS A 284 18.16 18.97 -17.43
C HIS A 284 18.56 17.52 -17.78
N PRO A 285 19.86 17.21 -18.04
CA PRO A 285 20.29 15.87 -18.49
C PRO A 285 19.89 14.72 -17.56
N ARG A 286 19.95 14.93 -16.24
CA ARG A 286 19.53 13.91 -15.25
C ARG A 286 18.04 13.61 -15.28
N ILE A 287 17.23 14.59 -15.64
CA ILE A 287 15.78 14.41 -15.79
C ILE A 287 15.49 13.65 -17.08
N ALA A 288 16.26 13.94 -18.15
CA ALA A 288 16.18 13.18 -19.37
C ALA A 288 16.59 11.71 -19.18
N GLU A 289 17.63 11.44 -18.39
CA GLU A 289 18.05 10.10 -18.00
C GLU A 289 16.92 9.33 -17.29
N VAL A 290 16.30 9.93 -16.26
CA VAL A 290 15.16 9.31 -15.56
C VAL A 290 14.00 9.01 -16.51
N ALA A 291 13.68 9.93 -17.43
CA ALA A 291 12.65 9.72 -18.43
C ALA A 291 12.95 8.51 -19.33
N VAL A 292 14.20 8.38 -19.83
CA VAL A 292 14.61 7.23 -20.64
C VAL A 292 14.54 5.92 -19.84
N LEU A 293 14.99 5.91 -18.59
CA LEU A 293 14.92 4.72 -17.72
C LEU A 293 13.48 4.28 -17.43
N MET A 294 12.56 5.25 -17.29
CA MET A 294 11.13 4.99 -17.12
C MET A 294 10.50 4.37 -18.37
N GLU A 295 10.94 4.79 -19.55
CA GLU A 295 10.48 4.28 -20.85
C GLU A 295 10.96 2.87 -21.13
N GLN A 296 12.23 2.60 -20.84
CA GLN A 296 12.84 1.28 -21.02
C GLN A 296 12.38 0.26 -19.97
N MET A 297 11.48 0.64 -19.05
CA MET A 297 11.02 -0.22 -17.96
C MET A 297 12.15 -0.72 -17.05
N LEU A 298 13.27 0.01 -16.99
CA LEU A 298 14.35 -0.25 -16.03
C LEU A 298 14.04 0.34 -14.67
N LEU A 299 13.41 1.54 -14.66
CA LEU A 299 12.91 2.18 -13.46
C LEU A 299 11.40 1.95 -13.31
N VAL A 300 11.04 0.95 -12.49
CA VAL A 300 9.65 0.51 -12.27
C VAL A 300 9.22 0.73 -10.82
N GLY A 301 7.92 0.94 -10.62
CA GLY A 301 7.32 1.16 -9.30
C GLY A 301 7.02 2.64 -9.04
N GLY A 302 5.96 2.91 -8.27
CA GLY A 302 5.56 4.29 -7.96
C GLY A 302 6.60 5.00 -7.07
N SER A 303 7.04 4.33 -6.01
CA SER A 303 7.95 4.88 -5.00
C SER A 303 9.39 5.03 -5.52
N ALA A 304 9.90 4.03 -6.24
CA ALA A 304 11.24 4.11 -6.84
C ALA A 304 11.34 5.24 -7.88
N ARG A 305 10.31 5.42 -8.72
CA ARG A 305 10.23 6.55 -9.66
C ARG A 305 10.20 7.91 -8.95
N ALA A 306 9.49 8.03 -7.82
CA ALA A 306 9.46 9.26 -7.04
C ALA A 306 10.84 9.61 -6.43
N LEU A 307 11.55 8.62 -5.86
CA LEU A 307 12.90 8.83 -5.30
C LEU A 307 13.94 9.18 -6.39
N ALA A 308 13.83 8.56 -7.56
CA ALA A 308 14.67 8.92 -8.71
C ALA A 308 14.40 10.34 -9.20
N LEU A 309 13.12 10.77 -9.22
CA LEU A 309 12.74 12.12 -9.58
C LEU A 309 13.30 13.16 -8.58
N ILE A 310 13.24 12.88 -7.27
CA ILE A 310 13.87 13.72 -6.23
C ILE A 310 15.37 13.87 -6.52
N SER A 311 16.04 12.76 -6.81
CA SER A 311 17.48 12.77 -7.12
C SER A 311 17.78 13.61 -8.39
N ALA A 312 16.93 13.53 -9.41
CA ALA A 312 17.09 14.33 -10.63
C ALA A 312 16.77 15.81 -10.41
N PHE A 313 15.76 16.14 -9.60
CA PHE A 313 15.47 17.52 -9.20
C PHE A 313 16.57 18.14 -8.36
N ARG A 314 17.26 17.34 -7.52
CA ARG A 314 18.43 17.79 -6.77
C ARG A 314 19.52 18.33 -7.70
N GLU A 315 19.82 17.60 -8.77
CA GLU A 315 20.81 18.02 -9.76
C GLU A 315 20.32 19.22 -10.60
N LEU A 316 19.03 19.24 -10.95
CA LEU A 316 18.42 20.40 -11.61
C LEU A 316 18.60 21.68 -10.78
N ILE A 317 18.25 21.65 -9.49
CA ILE A 317 18.34 22.81 -8.58
C ILE A 317 19.79 23.30 -8.44
N ARG A 318 20.76 22.39 -8.41
CA ARG A 318 22.19 22.77 -8.38
C ARG A 318 22.61 23.50 -9.65
N ALA A 319 22.18 23.02 -10.82
CA ALA A 319 22.56 23.59 -12.11
C ALA A 319 21.78 24.87 -12.50
N THR A 320 20.65 25.12 -11.85
CA THR A 320 19.70 26.17 -12.25
C THR A 320 20.20 27.58 -11.94
N THR A 321 20.03 28.49 -12.91
CA THR A 321 20.33 29.93 -12.76
C THR A 321 19.18 30.74 -12.13
N VAL A 322 17.95 30.25 -12.17
CA VAL A 322 16.76 30.90 -11.55
C VAL A 322 16.94 31.15 -10.05
N LEU A 323 17.70 30.29 -9.36
CA LEU A 323 18.00 30.40 -7.93
C LEU A 323 19.39 31.04 -7.67
N ALA A 324 20.01 31.64 -8.68
CA ALA A 324 21.29 32.35 -8.58
C ALA A 324 21.09 33.80 -8.12
N VAL A 325 20.35 33.98 -7.02
CA VAL A 325 19.93 35.28 -6.50
C VAL A 325 20.37 35.36 -5.03
N PRO A 326 20.86 36.52 -4.54
CA PRO A 326 21.45 36.64 -3.21
C PRO A 326 20.45 36.45 -2.06
N SER A 327 19.15 36.72 -2.28
CA SER A 327 18.12 36.56 -1.27
C SER A 327 16.90 35.80 -1.81
N LEU A 328 16.19 35.09 -0.94
CA LEU A 328 14.98 34.33 -1.32
C LEU A 328 13.84 35.25 -1.80
N ASN A 329 13.80 36.50 -1.32
CA ASN A 329 12.77 37.48 -1.68
C ASN A 329 12.79 37.86 -3.15
N GLU A 330 13.99 37.96 -3.72
CA GLU A 330 14.22 38.38 -5.09
C GLU A 330 14.00 37.24 -6.11
N VAL A 331 13.75 36.01 -5.65
CA VAL A 331 13.50 34.88 -6.54
C VAL A 331 12.14 35.02 -7.22
N ASP A 332 12.13 34.85 -8.55
CA ASP A 332 10.91 34.73 -9.35
C ASP A 332 10.30 33.34 -9.19
N THR A 333 9.21 33.25 -8.42
CA THR A 333 8.46 32.01 -8.19
C THR A 333 7.83 31.47 -9.46
N THR A 334 7.43 32.33 -10.38
CA THR A 334 6.78 31.90 -11.62
C THR A 334 7.79 31.27 -12.57
N ALA A 335 9.01 31.80 -12.62
CA ALA A 335 10.12 31.19 -13.36
C ALA A 335 10.51 29.84 -12.76
N PHE A 336 10.57 29.74 -11.41
CA PHE A 336 10.85 28.48 -10.73
C PHE A 336 9.77 27.42 -11.01
N GLU A 337 8.49 27.78 -10.90
CA GLU A 337 7.38 26.87 -11.19
C GLU A 337 7.40 26.39 -12.65
N LYS A 338 7.60 27.31 -13.60
CA LYS A 338 7.72 26.97 -15.03
C LYS A 338 8.89 26.02 -15.28
N LEU A 339 10.04 26.26 -14.67
CA LEU A 339 11.21 25.39 -14.79
C LEU A 339 10.91 23.96 -14.34
N ILE A 340 10.34 23.80 -13.14
CA ILE A 340 9.97 22.48 -12.61
C ILE A 340 8.91 21.83 -13.48
N GLN A 341 7.90 22.59 -13.94
CA GLN A 341 6.83 22.08 -14.78
C GLN A 341 7.33 21.59 -16.14
N ILE A 342 8.21 22.32 -16.82
CA ILE A 342 8.73 21.89 -18.13
C ILE A 342 9.54 20.60 -18.00
N ASN A 343 10.40 20.54 -16.97
CA ASN A 343 11.20 19.35 -16.70
C ASN A 343 10.32 18.15 -16.30
N PHE A 344 9.27 18.37 -15.51
CA PHE A 344 8.32 17.33 -15.13
C PHE A 344 7.51 16.81 -16.32
N GLU A 345 7.06 17.71 -17.20
CA GLU A 345 6.32 17.34 -18.41
C GLU A 345 7.17 16.50 -19.37
N PHE A 346 8.48 16.78 -19.45
CA PHE A 346 9.39 15.93 -20.23
C PHE A 346 9.43 14.48 -19.75
N VAL A 347 9.33 14.25 -18.44
CA VAL A 347 9.31 12.89 -17.86
C VAL A 347 8.03 12.13 -18.23
N ARG A 348 6.93 12.84 -18.55
CA ARG A 348 5.62 12.26 -18.90
C ARG A 348 5.50 11.78 -20.35
N ARG A 349 6.46 12.11 -21.22
CA ARG A 349 6.35 12.03 -22.70
C ARG A 349 5.85 10.69 -23.29
N LYS A 350 6.26 9.54 -22.74
CA LYS A 350 5.77 8.21 -23.17
C LYS A 350 5.16 7.37 -22.04
N ARG A 351 5.31 7.83 -20.80
CA ARG A 351 4.82 7.12 -19.62
C ARG A 351 4.30 8.10 -18.60
N GLU A 352 3.05 7.90 -18.20
CA GLU A 352 2.40 8.79 -17.26
C GLU A 352 3.11 8.79 -15.88
N ALA A 353 3.15 9.97 -15.26
CA ALA A 353 3.77 10.16 -13.96
C ALA A 353 3.00 9.40 -12.87
N SER A 354 3.73 8.78 -11.94
CA SER A 354 3.11 8.15 -10.77
C SER A 354 2.48 9.21 -9.85
N ALA A 355 1.52 8.81 -9.01
CA ALA A 355 0.98 9.71 -7.99
C ALA A 355 2.09 10.23 -7.05
N GLY A 356 3.08 9.41 -6.72
CA GLY A 356 4.24 9.83 -5.93
C GLY A 356 5.10 10.89 -6.63
N MET A 357 5.29 10.78 -7.95
CA MET A 357 6.03 11.79 -8.71
C MET A 357 5.27 13.13 -8.78
N ARG A 358 3.95 13.08 -9.01
CA ARG A 358 3.09 14.27 -8.97
C ARG A 358 3.16 14.94 -7.60
N HIS A 359 3.07 14.15 -6.53
CA HIS A 359 3.22 14.64 -5.16
C HIS A 359 4.57 15.35 -4.93
N VAL A 360 5.69 14.76 -5.35
CA VAL A 360 7.02 15.38 -5.24
C VAL A 360 7.05 16.74 -5.95
N LYS A 361 6.54 16.82 -7.19
CA LYS A 361 6.48 18.07 -7.96
C LYS A 361 5.65 19.14 -7.24
N ASP A 362 4.43 18.79 -6.85
CA ASP A 362 3.47 19.73 -6.29
C ASP A 362 3.90 20.20 -4.90
N VAL A 363 4.43 19.30 -4.06
CA VAL A 363 4.91 19.65 -2.72
C VAL A 363 6.18 20.49 -2.79
N LEU A 364 7.11 20.21 -3.70
CA LEU A 364 8.30 21.03 -3.89
C LEU A 364 7.93 22.48 -4.23
N VAL A 365 7.08 22.67 -5.25
CA VAL A 365 6.65 24.02 -5.68
C VAL A 365 5.86 24.70 -4.56
N ARG A 366 4.89 24.01 -3.96
CA ARG A 366 4.05 24.57 -2.89
C ARG A 366 4.88 24.98 -1.67
N ARG A 367 5.81 24.13 -1.22
CA ARG A 367 6.68 24.42 -0.08
C ARG A 367 7.62 25.58 -0.36
N PHE A 368 8.18 25.65 -1.57
CA PHE A 368 9.04 26.75 -1.97
C PHE A 368 8.29 28.10 -1.99
N VAL A 369 7.11 28.14 -2.62
CA VAL A 369 6.28 29.35 -2.70
C VAL A 369 5.82 29.79 -1.31
N ALA A 370 5.28 28.87 -0.50
CA ALA A 370 4.83 29.18 0.85
C ALA A 370 5.98 29.68 1.74
N LEU A 371 7.19 29.13 1.58
CA LEU A 371 8.35 29.61 2.33
C LEU A 371 8.71 31.05 1.94
N ARG A 372 8.74 31.36 0.63
CA ARG A 372 8.97 32.73 0.16
C ARG A 372 7.90 33.70 0.67
N ASP A 373 6.63 33.29 0.66
CA ASP A 373 5.53 34.13 1.15
C ASP A 373 5.70 34.46 2.65
N GLU A 374 6.18 33.52 3.46
CA GLU A 374 6.52 33.78 4.88
C GLU A 374 7.73 34.71 5.04
N VAL A 375 8.70 34.70 4.11
CA VAL A 375 9.83 35.66 4.13
C VAL A 375 9.36 37.08 3.77
N ILE A 376 8.45 37.22 2.81
CA ILE A 376 7.87 38.50 2.39
C ILE A 376 6.93 39.06 3.47
N HIS A 377 6.13 38.20 4.09
CA HIS A 377 5.18 38.55 5.13
C HIS A 377 5.48 37.81 6.44
N PRO A 378 6.56 38.21 7.15
CA PRO A 378 7.01 37.50 8.32
C PRO A 378 6.01 37.65 9.47
N LYS A 379 5.57 36.51 10.01
CA LYS A 379 4.82 36.48 11.27
C LYS A 379 5.73 36.99 12.41
N PRO A 380 5.19 37.74 13.39
CA PRO A 380 5.99 38.42 14.43
C PRO A 380 6.88 37.47 15.25
N ASN A 381 6.51 36.19 15.35
CA ASN A 381 7.28 35.17 16.08
C ASN A 381 8.38 34.49 15.24
N MET A 382 8.61 34.90 13.98
CA MET A 382 9.51 34.21 13.02
C MET A 382 10.57 35.13 12.38
N VAL A 383 10.59 36.42 12.72
CA VAL A 383 11.43 37.43 12.06
C VAL A 383 12.94 37.14 12.18
N ASP A 384 13.40 36.66 13.33
CA ASP A 384 14.83 36.41 13.56
C ASP A 384 15.34 35.16 12.85
N LEU A 385 14.48 34.14 12.78
CA LEU A 385 14.77 32.88 12.10
C LEU A 385 14.78 33.03 10.57
N ILE A 386 14.02 33.99 10.06
CA ILE A 386 13.94 34.29 8.62
C ILE A 386 15.22 34.95 8.10
N LYS A 387 15.91 35.72 8.95
CA LYS A 387 17.17 36.40 8.58
C LYS A 387 18.34 35.43 8.38
N ASP A 388 18.27 34.25 8.98
CA ASP A 388 19.28 33.19 8.89
C ASP A 388 19.00 32.18 7.76
N LEU A 389 17.96 32.38 6.93
CA LEU A 389 17.80 31.56 5.72
C LEU A 389 18.92 31.89 4.74
N GLY A 390 19.87 30.95 4.61
CA GLY A 390 20.96 31.01 3.64
C GLY A 390 20.50 30.96 2.18
N ASP A 391 21.39 30.54 1.28
CA ASP A 391 21.17 30.60 -0.16
C ASP A 391 19.86 29.91 -0.61
N PRO A 392 19.07 30.52 -1.54
CA PRO A 392 17.81 29.94 -2.02
C PRO A 392 17.95 28.52 -2.57
N ARG A 393 19.12 28.18 -3.14
CA ARG A 393 19.43 26.81 -3.57
C ARG A 393 19.51 25.84 -2.42
N GLU A 394 20.24 26.19 -1.36
CA GLU A 394 20.40 25.31 -0.19
C GLU A 394 19.07 25.07 0.51
N VAL A 395 18.25 26.12 0.63
CA VAL A 395 16.90 26.03 1.15
C VAL A 395 16.04 25.06 0.32
N THR A 396 16.10 25.16 -1.01
CA THR A 396 15.34 24.27 -1.89
C THR A 396 15.84 22.82 -1.81
N LEU A 397 17.14 22.61 -1.63
CA LEU A 397 17.72 21.28 -1.40
C LEU A 397 17.26 20.68 -0.07
N LYS A 398 17.20 21.48 1.01
CA LYS A 398 16.64 21.06 2.32
C LYS A 398 15.18 20.65 2.19
N ILE A 399 14.38 21.37 1.39
CA ILE A 399 12.98 21.00 1.11
C ILE A 399 12.91 19.61 0.45
N LEU A 400 13.75 19.35 -0.56
CA LEU A 400 13.80 18.03 -1.21
C LEU A 400 14.24 16.92 -0.25
N ASP A 401 15.22 17.17 0.61
CA ASP A 401 15.68 16.19 1.60
C ASP A 401 14.59 15.87 2.63
N ALA A 402 13.81 16.87 3.03
CA ALA A 402 12.63 16.65 3.89
C ALA A 402 11.56 15.80 3.19
N ILE A 403 11.24 16.10 1.93
CA ILE A 403 10.29 15.29 1.14
C ILE A 403 10.79 13.84 1.01
N GLU A 404 12.09 13.63 0.74
CA GLU A 404 12.68 12.30 0.65
C GLU A 404 12.59 11.54 1.98
N ALA A 405 12.89 12.22 3.09
CA ALA A 405 12.80 11.66 4.43
C ALA A 405 11.35 11.27 4.78
N GLU A 406 10.36 12.11 4.45
CA GLU A 406 8.94 11.82 4.66
C GLU A 406 8.50 10.58 3.89
N LEU A 407 8.81 10.50 2.59
CA LEU A 407 8.50 9.32 1.76
C LEU A 407 9.09 8.04 2.35
N LYS A 408 10.37 8.07 2.78
CA LYS A 408 11.05 6.93 3.39
C LYS A 408 10.47 6.57 4.76
N MET A 409 10.14 7.56 5.59
CA MET A 409 9.56 7.33 6.92
C MET A 409 8.14 6.76 6.83
N SER A 410 7.31 7.26 5.90
CA SER A 410 5.99 6.67 5.63
C SER A 410 6.12 5.19 5.24
N PHE A 411 7.04 4.88 4.32
CA PHE A 411 7.31 3.50 3.92
C PHE A 411 7.73 2.62 5.12
N LYS A 412 8.72 3.11 5.90
CA LYS A 412 9.25 2.39 7.06
C LYS A 412 8.18 2.14 8.14
N SER A 413 7.40 3.17 8.49
CA SER A 413 6.34 3.06 9.51
C SER A 413 5.29 2.02 9.12
N ILE A 414 4.92 1.93 7.85
CA ILE A 414 3.95 0.93 7.39
C ILE A 414 4.53 -0.49 7.52
N VAL A 415 5.78 -0.67 7.08
CA VAL A 415 6.46 -1.98 7.09
C VAL A 415 6.75 -2.46 8.51
N GLU A 416 7.25 -1.59 9.38
CA GLU A 416 7.70 -1.99 10.72
C GLU A 416 6.54 -2.00 11.71
N ASP A 417 5.70 -0.96 11.75
CA ASP A 417 4.71 -0.78 12.80
C ASP A 417 3.30 -1.21 12.36
N ARG A 418 2.80 -0.66 11.25
CA ARG A 418 1.36 -0.74 10.92
C ARG A 418 0.95 -2.10 10.38
N SER A 419 1.87 -2.84 9.77
CA SER A 419 1.59 -4.17 9.22
C SER A 419 1.69 -5.30 10.25
N LEU A 420 2.26 -5.07 11.45
CA LEU A 420 2.42 -6.07 12.52
C LEU A 420 1.17 -6.89 12.83
N PRO A 421 -0.02 -6.27 13.01
CA PRO A 421 -1.20 -7.00 13.46
C PRO A 421 -1.81 -7.92 12.39
N TYR A 422 -1.36 -7.81 11.14
CA TYR A 422 -2.03 -8.41 9.98
C TYR A 422 -1.32 -9.64 9.42
N VAL A 423 -0.16 -10.01 9.97
CA VAL A 423 0.61 -11.17 9.53
C VAL A 423 0.84 -12.11 10.71
N SER A 424 0.32 -13.33 10.61
CA SER A 424 0.51 -14.41 11.59
C SER A 424 1.10 -15.66 10.95
N SER A 425 1.75 -16.52 11.76
CA SER A 425 2.26 -17.82 11.33
C SER A 425 1.20 -18.80 10.83
N SER A 426 -0.07 -18.56 11.14
CA SER A 426 -1.19 -19.35 10.61
C SER A 426 -1.72 -18.85 9.26
N ASP A 427 -1.31 -17.64 8.83
CA ASP A 427 -1.90 -16.98 7.66
C ASP A 427 -1.40 -17.55 6.33
N THR A 428 -2.33 -17.66 5.38
CA THR A 428 -2.02 -17.86 3.97
C THR A 428 -2.41 -16.61 3.20
N ILE A 429 -1.42 -15.81 2.82
CA ILE A 429 -1.65 -14.48 2.26
C ILE A 429 -1.64 -14.55 0.73
N LEU A 430 -2.67 -14.05 0.07
CA LEU A 430 -2.70 -13.90 -1.38
C LEU A 430 -2.27 -12.49 -1.78
N VAL A 431 -1.38 -12.38 -2.76
CA VAL A 431 -0.89 -11.12 -3.34
C VAL A 431 -1.05 -11.13 -4.84
N PHE A 432 -1.15 -9.94 -5.45
CA PHE A 432 -1.24 -9.77 -6.90
C PHE A 432 -0.05 -8.99 -7.45
N GLY A 433 0.60 -9.54 -8.47
CA GLY A 433 1.80 -8.97 -9.10
C GLY A 433 2.94 -8.75 -8.10
N ARG A 434 3.65 -7.63 -8.24
CA ARG A 434 4.73 -7.23 -7.34
C ARG A 434 4.53 -5.80 -6.84
N SER A 435 4.15 -5.67 -5.57
CA SER A 435 4.19 -4.40 -4.85
C SER A 435 5.42 -4.35 -3.96
N SER A 436 6.25 -3.31 -4.11
CA SER A 436 7.43 -3.11 -3.27
C SER A 436 7.05 -3.05 -1.79
N LEU A 437 5.99 -2.34 -1.42
CA LEU A 437 5.57 -2.22 -0.03
C LEU A 437 5.18 -3.58 0.57
N VAL A 438 4.38 -4.37 -0.16
CA VAL A 438 3.96 -5.72 0.27
C VAL A 438 5.14 -6.69 0.30
N GLU A 439 6.06 -6.61 -0.67
CA GLU A 439 7.32 -7.36 -0.68
C GLU A 439 8.11 -7.13 0.61
N TYR A 440 8.33 -5.87 1.00
CA TYR A 440 9.06 -5.52 2.22
C TYR A 440 8.30 -5.92 3.50
N ILE A 441 6.97 -5.84 3.52
CA ILE A 441 6.16 -6.36 4.64
C ILE A 441 6.41 -7.86 4.81
N LEU A 442 6.28 -8.65 3.74
CA LEU A 442 6.43 -10.10 3.82
C LEU A 442 7.87 -10.53 4.12
N LEU A 443 8.86 -9.87 3.53
CA LEU A 443 10.27 -10.16 3.77
C LEU A 443 10.72 -9.75 5.17
N SER A 444 10.28 -8.60 5.69
CA SER A 444 10.60 -8.21 7.08
C SER A 444 10.07 -9.24 8.08
N ARG A 445 8.97 -9.92 7.74
CA ARG A 445 8.31 -10.91 8.62
C ARG A 445 8.96 -12.29 8.55
N SER A 446 9.73 -12.57 7.50
CA SER A 446 10.46 -13.83 7.38
C SER A 446 11.50 -14.06 8.49
N ARG A 447 11.96 -12.98 9.15
CA ARG A 447 13.01 -13.01 10.18
C ARG A 447 12.52 -13.56 11.52
N ASP A 448 11.24 -13.39 11.83
CA ASP A 448 10.65 -13.84 13.09
C ASP A 448 9.70 -15.03 12.82
N PRO A 449 9.98 -16.23 13.38
CA PRO A 449 9.12 -17.41 13.19
C PRO A 449 7.66 -17.21 13.60
N GLN A 450 7.37 -16.35 14.59
CA GLN A 450 6.00 -16.10 15.05
C GLN A 450 5.24 -15.19 14.07
N CYS A 451 5.95 -14.32 13.38
CA CYS A 451 5.38 -13.37 12.41
C CYS A 451 5.46 -13.86 10.96
N LYS A 452 6.16 -14.96 10.68
CA LYS A 452 6.38 -15.49 9.33
C LYS A 452 5.12 -16.17 8.79
N PRO A 453 4.52 -15.73 7.67
CA PRO A 453 3.31 -16.35 7.13
C PRO A 453 3.56 -17.82 6.74
N ARG A 454 2.56 -18.68 6.96
CA ARG A 454 2.61 -20.11 6.59
C ARG A 454 2.91 -20.29 5.12
N ARG A 455 2.22 -19.52 4.28
CA ARG A 455 2.32 -19.59 2.83
C ARG A 455 1.90 -18.27 2.20
N VAL A 456 2.54 -17.91 1.09
CA VAL A 456 2.13 -16.79 0.25
C VAL A 456 1.71 -17.30 -1.13
N ILE A 457 0.52 -16.92 -1.57
CA ILE A 457 0.01 -17.20 -2.91
C ILE A 457 0.25 -15.96 -3.77
N VAL A 458 1.12 -16.08 -4.77
CA VAL A 458 1.43 -14.99 -5.70
C VAL A 458 0.63 -15.21 -6.98
N ILE A 459 -0.37 -14.37 -7.20
CA ILE A 459 -1.14 -14.33 -8.46
C ILE A 459 -0.49 -13.32 -9.40
N ASP A 460 -0.26 -13.71 -10.64
CA ASP A 460 0.44 -12.87 -11.62
C ASP A 460 -0.31 -12.80 -12.95
N SER A 461 0.01 -11.80 -13.77
CA SER A 461 -0.62 -11.59 -15.08
C SER A 461 0.40 -11.22 -16.17
N ALA A 462 0.05 -11.61 -17.39
CA ALA A 462 0.77 -11.15 -18.58
C ALA A 462 0.56 -9.62 -18.77
N PRO A 463 1.50 -8.92 -19.42
CA PRO A 463 2.69 -9.44 -20.09
C PRO A 463 3.97 -9.40 -19.23
N LEU A 464 3.99 -8.65 -18.12
CA LEU A 464 5.23 -8.35 -17.40
C LEU A 464 5.66 -9.47 -16.44
N PHE A 465 4.70 -10.27 -15.95
CA PHE A 465 4.96 -11.34 -14.97
C PHE A 465 5.83 -10.88 -13.79
N GLU A 466 5.50 -9.72 -13.22
CA GLU A 466 6.28 -9.08 -12.15
C GLU A 466 6.28 -9.92 -10.87
N GLY A 467 5.25 -10.74 -10.66
CA GLY A 467 5.09 -11.64 -9.52
C GLY A 467 6.12 -12.76 -9.46
N ARG A 468 6.74 -13.16 -10.59
CA ARG A 468 7.83 -14.16 -10.58
C ARG A 468 8.99 -13.73 -9.68
N GLN A 469 9.42 -12.48 -9.82
CA GLN A 469 10.50 -11.92 -8.99
C GLN A 469 10.12 -11.88 -7.51
N LEU A 470 8.85 -11.62 -7.19
CA LEU A 470 8.37 -11.66 -5.81
C LEU A 470 8.39 -13.09 -5.26
N ALA A 471 7.92 -14.06 -6.04
CA ALA A 471 7.90 -15.47 -5.66
C ALA A 471 9.33 -16.01 -5.39
N GLU A 472 10.28 -15.70 -6.26
CA GLU A 472 11.69 -16.07 -6.08
C GLU A 472 12.27 -15.49 -4.79
N LYS A 473 12.07 -14.19 -4.55
CA LYS A 473 12.57 -13.52 -3.33
C LYS A 473 11.96 -14.10 -2.07
N LEU A 474 10.64 -14.31 -2.04
CA LEU A 474 9.97 -14.90 -0.87
C LEU A 474 10.44 -16.35 -0.62
N SER A 475 10.62 -17.13 -1.69
CA SER A 475 11.16 -18.49 -1.60
C SER A 475 12.59 -18.50 -1.07
N SER A 476 13.44 -17.57 -1.53
CA SER A 476 14.82 -17.43 -1.03
C SER A 476 14.88 -17.04 0.45
N ALA A 477 13.86 -16.33 0.95
CA ALA A 477 13.69 -16.02 2.38
C ALA A 477 13.04 -17.17 3.18
N GLY A 478 12.87 -18.35 2.57
CA GLY A 478 12.31 -19.55 3.20
C GLY A 478 10.81 -19.48 3.47
N ILE A 479 10.08 -18.55 2.86
CA ILE A 479 8.61 -18.51 2.93
C ILE A 479 8.06 -19.50 1.90
N GLY A 480 7.07 -20.32 2.29
CA GLY A 480 6.40 -21.22 1.34
C GLY A 480 5.62 -20.41 0.31
N VAL A 481 5.93 -20.54 -0.98
CA VAL A 481 5.26 -19.79 -2.05
C VAL A 481 4.45 -20.72 -2.94
N THR A 482 3.27 -20.26 -3.37
CA THR A 482 2.50 -20.86 -4.46
C THR A 482 2.31 -19.80 -5.54
N TYR A 483 2.88 -20.03 -6.71
CA TYR A 483 2.73 -19.12 -7.85
C TYR A 483 1.58 -19.58 -8.75
N GLY A 484 0.72 -18.65 -9.16
CA GLY A 484 -0.40 -18.92 -10.05
C GLY A 484 -0.64 -17.74 -10.99
N LEU A 485 -1.24 -18.02 -12.15
CA LEU A 485 -1.69 -16.96 -13.04
C LEU A 485 -3.06 -16.43 -12.59
N ILE A 486 -3.42 -15.24 -13.06
CA ILE A 486 -4.71 -14.61 -12.77
C ILE A 486 -5.92 -15.51 -13.10
N THR A 487 -5.79 -16.39 -14.08
CA THR A 487 -6.80 -17.40 -14.43
C THR A 487 -7.06 -18.43 -13.33
N ALA A 488 -6.08 -18.68 -12.45
CA ALA A 488 -6.18 -19.59 -11.32
C ALA A 488 -6.68 -18.91 -10.03
N CYS A 489 -7.01 -17.61 -10.08
CA CYS A 489 -7.42 -16.82 -8.91
C CYS A 489 -8.57 -17.48 -8.15
N CYS A 490 -9.65 -17.87 -8.83
CA CYS A 490 -10.82 -18.50 -8.21
C CYS A 490 -10.50 -19.85 -7.55
N THR A 491 -9.54 -20.61 -8.08
CA THR A 491 -9.13 -21.91 -7.53
C THR A 491 -8.24 -21.75 -6.29
N LEU A 492 -7.46 -20.68 -6.24
CA LEU A 492 -6.51 -20.42 -5.16
C LEU A 492 -7.09 -19.57 -4.03
N MET A 493 -8.09 -18.72 -4.32
CA MET A 493 -8.74 -17.83 -3.35
C MET A 493 -9.31 -18.54 -2.12
N PRO A 494 -9.98 -19.72 -2.21
CA PRO A 494 -10.48 -20.42 -1.03
C PRO A 494 -9.38 -20.78 -0.01
N LYS A 495 -8.16 -21.02 -0.50
CA LYS A 495 -6.99 -21.44 0.29
C LYS A 495 -6.34 -20.29 1.06
N CYS A 496 -6.62 -19.04 0.71
CA CYS A 496 -6.05 -17.90 1.42
C CYS A 496 -6.88 -17.51 2.65
N THR A 497 -6.24 -16.93 3.66
CA THR A 497 -6.91 -16.34 4.82
C THR A 497 -7.24 -14.88 4.56
N ARG A 498 -6.33 -14.14 3.90
CA ARG A 498 -6.44 -12.71 3.62
C ARG A 498 -5.76 -12.34 2.31
N VAL A 499 -6.14 -11.21 1.72
CA VAL A 499 -5.56 -10.68 0.48
C VAL A 499 -4.84 -9.37 0.75
N PHE A 500 -3.59 -9.27 0.34
CA PHE A 500 -2.76 -8.07 0.46
C PHE A 500 -2.58 -7.44 -0.92
N MET A 501 -2.90 -6.15 -1.01
CA MET A 501 -2.76 -5.36 -2.23
C MET A 501 -1.86 -4.16 -2.00
N GLY A 502 -1.21 -3.70 -3.07
CA GLY A 502 -0.47 -2.45 -3.08
C GLY A 502 -1.06 -1.51 -4.13
N ALA A 503 -1.33 -0.27 -3.73
CA ALA A 503 -1.88 0.73 -4.64
C ALA A 503 -0.77 1.56 -5.30
N SER A 504 -0.99 1.95 -6.55
CA SER A 504 -0.20 2.98 -7.22
C SER A 504 -0.74 4.38 -6.92
N ALA A 505 -2.06 4.51 -6.75
CA ALA A 505 -2.74 5.70 -6.21
C ALA A 505 -4.02 5.29 -5.47
N VAL A 506 -4.46 6.11 -4.53
CA VAL A 506 -5.79 6.00 -3.91
C VAL A 506 -6.53 7.30 -4.17
N LEU A 507 -7.74 7.21 -4.72
CA LEU A 507 -8.53 8.36 -5.11
C LEU A 507 -9.37 8.89 -3.94
N GLN A 508 -9.87 10.12 -4.08
CA GLN A 508 -10.66 10.77 -3.04
C GLN A 508 -11.92 9.98 -2.66
N ASN A 509 -12.54 9.28 -3.62
CA ASN A 509 -13.70 8.42 -3.39
C ASN A 509 -13.37 7.05 -2.77
N GLY A 510 -12.08 6.78 -2.52
CA GLY A 510 -11.59 5.51 -1.98
C GLY A 510 -11.27 4.46 -3.02
N ASP A 511 -11.52 4.71 -4.31
CA ASP A 511 -11.13 3.79 -5.38
C ASP A 511 -9.61 3.70 -5.47
N MET A 512 -9.12 2.52 -5.83
CA MET A 512 -7.69 2.23 -5.84
C MET A 512 -7.21 2.04 -7.26
N PHE A 513 -6.18 2.77 -7.64
CA PHE A 513 -5.52 2.60 -8.93
C PHE A 513 -4.31 1.69 -8.76
N GLY A 514 -4.32 0.55 -9.44
CA GLY A 514 -3.33 -0.51 -9.26
C GLY A 514 -2.97 -1.21 -10.56
N ARG A 515 -2.11 -2.23 -10.49
CA ARG A 515 -1.74 -3.05 -11.66
C ARG A 515 -2.99 -3.70 -12.25
N CYS A 516 -3.09 -3.72 -13.58
CA CYS A 516 -4.23 -4.32 -14.27
C CYS A 516 -4.45 -5.78 -13.83
N GLY A 517 -5.66 -6.08 -13.36
CA GLY A 517 -6.04 -7.34 -12.75
C GLY A 517 -6.26 -7.24 -11.23
N MET A 518 -5.84 -6.14 -10.60
CA MET A 518 -6.07 -5.91 -9.16
C MET A 518 -7.57 -5.88 -8.84
N ALA A 519 -8.38 -5.24 -9.69
CA ALA A 519 -9.82 -5.17 -9.51
C ALA A 519 -10.48 -6.55 -9.55
N LEU A 520 -10.01 -7.42 -10.45
CA LEU A 520 -10.51 -8.80 -10.57
C LEU A 520 -10.17 -9.62 -9.33
N VAL A 521 -8.94 -9.53 -8.82
CA VAL A 521 -8.53 -10.22 -7.60
C VAL A 521 -9.33 -9.73 -6.40
N ALA A 522 -9.59 -8.41 -6.31
CA ALA A 522 -10.35 -7.82 -5.20
C ALA A 522 -11.83 -8.26 -5.24
N ALA A 523 -12.45 -8.21 -6.42
CA ALA A 523 -13.82 -8.69 -6.62
C ALA A 523 -13.95 -10.19 -6.29
N CYS A 524 -12.99 -11.00 -6.73
CA CYS A 524 -12.95 -12.43 -6.39
C CYS A 524 -12.80 -12.63 -4.87
N ALA A 525 -11.91 -11.90 -4.21
CA ALA A 525 -11.74 -11.99 -2.76
C ALA A 525 -13.03 -11.66 -2.01
N LYS A 526 -13.74 -10.61 -2.44
CA LYS A 526 -15.04 -10.23 -1.88
C LYS A 526 -16.10 -11.33 -2.04
N LEU A 527 -16.15 -11.96 -3.22
CA LEU A 527 -17.06 -13.09 -3.48
C LEU A 527 -16.80 -14.27 -2.55
N PHE A 528 -15.53 -14.58 -2.28
CA PHE A 528 -15.12 -15.63 -1.34
C PHE A 528 -15.08 -15.18 0.13
N ARG A 529 -15.57 -13.97 0.45
CA ARG A 529 -15.58 -13.36 1.79
C ARG A 529 -14.20 -13.35 2.44
N LYS A 530 -13.15 -13.13 1.64
CA LYS A 530 -11.77 -12.95 2.11
C LYS A 530 -11.51 -11.45 2.32
N PRO A 531 -10.94 -11.05 3.47
CA PRO A 531 -10.66 -9.65 3.73
C PRO A 531 -9.56 -9.13 2.80
N VAL A 532 -9.80 -7.96 2.20
CA VAL A 532 -8.87 -7.28 1.30
C VAL A 532 -8.23 -6.10 2.02
N LEU A 533 -6.93 -6.23 2.30
CA LEU A 533 -6.12 -5.19 2.94
C LEU A 533 -5.21 -4.55 1.91
N CYS A 534 -5.37 -3.25 1.68
CA CYS A 534 -4.47 -2.52 0.81
C CYS A 534 -3.46 -1.72 1.62
N PHE A 535 -2.19 -1.90 1.32
CA PHE A 535 -1.10 -1.11 1.87
C PHE A 535 -0.72 -0.02 0.88
N SER A 536 -0.77 1.23 1.33
CA SER A 536 -0.38 2.39 0.52
C SER A 536 0.11 3.52 1.42
N GLU A 537 1.12 4.23 0.96
CA GLU A 537 1.62 5.44 1.60
C GLU A 537 0.65 6.62 1.34
N SER A 538 0.48 7.52 2.32
CA SER A 538 -0.50 8.63 2.22
C SER A 538 -0.16 9.67 1.14
N TYR A 539 1.11 9.77 0.73
CA TYR A 539 1.51 10.65 -0.37
C TYR A 539 0.97 10.19 -1.74
N LYS A 540 0.50 8.94 -1.85
CA LYS A 540 -0.16 8.42 -3.06
C LYS A 540 -1.67 8.67 -3.07
N PHE A 541 -2.21 9.36 -2.06
CA PHE A 541 -3.62 9.75 -2.02
C PHE A 541 -3.81 11.00 -2.87
N VAL A 542 -4.68 10.89 -3.88
CA VAL A 542 -4.90 11.90 -4.90
C VAL A 542 -6.30 12.51 -4.68
N PRO A 543 -6.44 13.85 -4.72
CA PRO A 543 -7.74 14.51 -4.59
C PRO A 543 -8.65 14.31 -5.81
N GLU A 544 -8.12 13.77 -6.90
CA GLU A 544 -8.87 13.51 -8.12
C GLU A 544 -9.76 12.26 -7.97
N VAL A 545 -10.89 12.27 -8.69
CA VAL A 545 -11.73 11.09 -8.91
C VAL A 545 -11.70 10.76 -10.39
N TRP A 546 -11.39 9.51 -10.72
CA TRP A 546 -11.26 9.06 -12.09
C TRP A 546 -12.43 8.14 -12.41
N VAL A 547 -13.14 8.46 -13.48
CA VAL A 547 -14.25 7.63 -13.96
C VAL A 547 -13.74 6.82 -15.14
N GLY A 548 -13.62 5.50 -14.94
CA GLY A 548 -13.08 4.56 -15.93
C GLY A 548 -11.55 4.47 -15.96
N ASN A 549 -11.03 3.60 -16.84
CA ASN A 549 -9.63 3.17 -16.83
C ASN A 549 -8.74 3.82 -17.91
N LEU A 550 -9.24 4.77 -18.70
CA LEU A 550 -8.57 5.18 -19.95
C LEU A 550 -7.68 6.41 -19.87
N ALA A 551 -8.08 7.47 -19.15
CA ALA A 551 -7.43 8.78 -19.27
C ALA A 551 -6.05 8.87 -18.61
N GLN A 552 -5.82 8.12 -17.52
CA GLN A 552 -4.59 8.20 -16.70
C GLN A 552 -3.67 6.99 -16.86
N ASN A 553 -3.87 6.22 -17.93
CA ASN A 553 -3.30 4.89 -18.05
C ASN A 553 -2.25 4.83 -19.15
N THR A 554 -1.15 4.15 -18.86
CA THR A 554 -0.10 3.92 -19.85
C THR A 554 -0.51 2.73 -20.72
N LYS A 555 -0.62 2.94 -22.03
CA LYS A 555 -0.88 1.86 -22.97
C LYS A 555 0.37 0.99 -23.09
N LEU A 556 0.21 -0.33 -23.12
CA LEU A 556 1.32 -1.26 -23.36
C LEU A 556 2.02 -1.00 -24.70
N ALA A 557 1.27 -0.53 -25.70
CA ALA A 557 1.81 -0.26 -27.03
C ALA A 557 2.89 0.83 -27.02
N ASP A 558 2.77 1.82 -26.12
CA ASP A 558 3.72 2.93 -25.98
C ASP A 558 5.05 2.48 -25.33
N MET A 559 5.08 1.26 -24.79
CA MET A 559 6.16 0.69 -23.98
C MET A 559 6.94 -0.42 -24.70
N ARG A 560 6.59 -0.81 -25.93
CA ARG A 560 7.36 -1.84 -26.65
C ARG A 560 8.75 -1.31 -27.01
N PRO A 561 9.83 -2.05 -26.70
CA PRO A 561 11.13 -1.76 -27.27
C PRO A 561 11.05 -1.87 -28.80
N VAL A 562 11.55 -0.87 -29.51
CA VAL A 562 11.72 -0.89 -30.99
C VAL A 562 12.59 -2.09 -31.44
N ALA A 563 13.33 -2.71 -30.52
CA ALA A 563 14.20 -3.86 -30.77
C ALA A 563 13.48 -5.17 -31.11
N GLU A 564 12.17 -5.29 -30.88
CA GLU A 564 11.40 -6.46 -31.38
C GLU A 564 10.78 -6.21 -32.78
N VAL A 565 11.02 -5.05 -33.39
CA VAL A 565 10.39 -4.66 -34.66
C VAL A 565 11.35 -4.78 -35.85
N HIS A 566 12.66 -4.97 -35.65
CA HIS A 566 13.61 -5.11 -36.75
C HIS A 566 14.60 -6.26 -36.52
N GLY A 567 14.40 -7.36 -37.25
CA GLY A 567 15.49 -8.24 -37.67
C GLY A 567 15.70 -9.55 -36.92
N SER A 568 14.66 -10.39 -36.79
CA SER A 568 14.83 -11.85 -36.78
C SER A 568 13.49 -12.47 -37.15
N GLU A 569 13.48 -13.34 -38.16
CA GLU A 569 12.33 -14.13 -38.60
C GLU A 569 11.96 -15.19 -37.56
N THR A 570 11.57 -14.75 -36.37
CA THR A 570 10.97 -15.58 -35.33
C THR A 570 9.72 -14.86 -34.88
N GLY A 571 8.58 -15.40 -35.32
CA GLY A 571 7.29 -14.74 -35.32
C GLY A 571 6.82 -14.22 -33.97
N THR A 572 5.85 -13.33 -34.07
CA THR A 572 4.97 -12.86 -33.01
C THR A 572 4.42 -14.02 -32.17
N HIS A 573 5.10 -14.36 -31.08
CA HIS A 573 4.56 -15.30 -30.09
C HIS A 573 3.79 -14.53 -29.02
N SER A 574 2.47 -14.56 -29.14
CA SER A 574 1.57 -14.32 -28.01
C SER A 574 1.92 -15.33 -26.89
N PRO A 575 2.03 -14.92 -25.61
CA PRO A 575 2.43 -15.79 -24.50
C PRO A 575 1.38 -16.85 -24.13
N LEU A 576 0.34 -17.06 -24.95
CA LEU A 576 -0.71 -18.06 -24.75
C LEU A 576 -0.61 -19.28 -25.68
N VAL A 577 0.43 -19.40 -26.51
CA VAL A 577 0.63 -20.58 -27.36
C VAL A 577 1.71 -21.47 -26.75
N TYR A 578 1.31 -22.57 -26.11
CA TYR A 578 2.24 -23.66 -25.78
C TYR A 578 2.58 -24.44 -27.05
N PRO A 579 3.86 -24.69 -27.37
CA PRO A 579 4.21 -25.56 -28.49
C PRO A 579 3.94 -27.02 -28.11
N THR A 580 3.01 -27.66 -28.80
CA THR A 580 2.89 -29.13 -28.79
C THR A 580 4.07 -29.75 -29.54
N PRO A 581 4.75 -30.77 -28.99
CA PRO A 581 5.86 -31.44 -29.68
C PRO A 581 5.39 -32.15 -30.97
N PRO A 582 6.25 -32.23 -32.01
CA PRO A 582 5.87 -32.56 -33.39
C PRO A 582 5.53 -34.04 -33.66
N THR A 583 5.41 -34.88 -32.63
CA THR A 583 5.26 -36.34 -32.78
C THR A 583 3.86 -36.88 -32.49
N LEU A 584 2.87 -36.04 -32.21
CA LEU A 584 1.48 -36.46 -32.00
C LEU A 584 0.57 -35.83 -33.05
N SER A 585 0.06 -36.64 -33.97
CA SER A 585 -1.06 -36.26 -34.83
C SER A 585 -2.27 -35.89 -33.96
N PRO A 586 -2.98 -34.78 -34.24
CA PRO A 586 -4.12 -34.35 -33.44
C PRO A 586 -5.25 -35.40 -33.49
N PRO A 587 -6.01 -35.58 -32.40
CA PRO A 587 -7.10 -36.53 -32.36
C PRO A 587 -8.21 -36.10 -33.33
N GLN A 588 -8.61 -36.99 -34.24
CA GLN A 588 -9.79 -36.77 -35.07
C GLN A 588 -11.04 -36.84 -34.18
N LEU A 589 -11.58 -35.68 -33.81
CA LEU A 589 -12.89 -35.60 -33.18
C LEU A 589 -13.94 -35.92 -34.25
N ARG A 590 -14.49 -37.15 -34.23
CA ARG A 590 -15.73 -37.47 -34.94
C ARG A 590 -16.87 -36.66 -34.31
N ALA A 591 -17.23 -35.55 -34.94
CA ALA A 591 -18.48 -34.85 -34.60
C ALA A 591 -19.65 -35.59 -35.26
N SER A 592 -20.43 -36.31 -34.45
CA SER A 592 -21.77 -36.76 -34.84
C SER A 592 -22.71 -35.56 -34.87
N VAL A 593 -23.50 -35.48 -35.93
CA VAL A 593 -24.41 -34.39 -36.30
C VAL A 593 -25.54 -34.26 -35.28
N GLY A 594 -25.83 -33.03 -34.81
CA GLY A 594 -26.89 -32.81 -33.82
C GLY A 594 -27.11 -31.35 -33.37
N TRP A 595 -27.68 -30.51 -34.25
CA TRP A 595 -28.45 -29.28 -33.99
C TRP A 595 -27.74 -28.05 -33.37
N GLY A 596 -27.45 -27.07 -34.24
CA GLY A 596 -27.62 -25.63 -33.94
C GLY A 596 -26.49 -24.90 -33.22
N THR A 597 -25.36 -24.62 -33.89
CA THR A 597 -24.43 -23.53 -33.49
C THR A 597 -23.72 -22.99 -34.74
N PRO A 598 -23.64 -21.67 -34.98
CA PRO A 598 -22.96 -21.15 -36.16
C PRO A 598 -21.45 -21.34 -36.00
N ALA A 599 -20.88 -22.21 -36.84
CA ALA A 599 -19.45 -22.42 -36.95
C ALA A 599 -18.79 -21.18 -37.57
N ARG A 600 -18.14 -20.35 -36.74
CA ARG A 600 -17.29 -19.23 -37.21
C ARG A 600 -15.93 -19.19 -36.50
N GLY A 601 -15.37 -20.37 -36.22
CA GLY A 601 -14.07 -20.50 -35.55
C GLY A 601 -13.03 -21.35 -36.29
N ALA A 602 -13.42 -22.13 -37.30
CA ALA A 602 -12.54 -23.16 -37.88
C ALA A 602 -11.96 -22.84 -39.27
N GLU A 603 -12.46 -21.80 -39.98
CA GLU A 603 -11.99 -21.51 -41.35
C GLU A 603 -10.84 -20.48 -41.44
N TYR A 604 -10.43 -19.86 -40.33
CA TYR A 604 -9.46 -18.75 -40.42
C TYR A 604 -7.98 -19.17 -40.46
N LEU A 605 -7.65 -20.45 -40.25
CA LEU A 605 -6.26 -20.93 -40.20
C LEU A 605 -5.77 -21.61 -41.49
N ALA A 606 -6.64 -21.83 -42.48
CA ALA A 606 -6.34 -22.68 -43.64
C ALA A 606 -6.26 -21.95 -44.99
N ARG A 607 -6.01 -20.64 -45.01
CA ARG A 607 -5.79 -19.92 -46.28
C ARG A 607 -4.58 -19.01 -46.21
N GLY A 608 -3.42 -19.61 -46.43
CA GLY A 608 -2.24 -18.91 -46.92
C GLY A 608 -2.50 -18.39 -48.33
N GLY A 609 -2.21 -17.11 -48.54
CA GLY A 609 -2.29 -16.44 -49.83
C GLY A 609 -2.05 -14.94 -49.62
N GLY A 610 -0.93 -14.44 -50.15
CA GLY A 610 -0.39 -13.10 -49.91
C GLY A 610 -1.43 -11.99 -49.88
N GLY A 611 -1.42 -11.23 -48.79
CA GLY A 611 -2.30 -10.10 -48.56
C GLY A 611 -2.26 -9.79 -47.08
N SER A 612 -1.48 -8.77 -46.69
CA SER A 612 -1.45 -8.26 -45.33
C SER A 612 -2.83 -7.70 -44.99
N ALA A 613 -3.73 -8.53 -44.47
CA ALA A 613 -4.84 -8.05 -43.69
C ALA A 613 -4.24 -7.51 -42.39
N PRO A 614 -4.31 -6.20 -42.10
CA PRO A 614 -3.85 -5.70 -40.82
C PRO A 614 -4.82 -6.28 -39.80
N PHE A 615 -4.40 -7.31 -39.07
CA PHE A 615 -4.94 -7.52 -37.74
C PHE A 615 -4.79 -6.17 -37.06
N SER A 616 -5.92 -5.53 -36.74
CA SER A 616 -5.93 -4.30 -35.96
C SER A 616 -5.09 -4.59 -34.72
N SER A 617 -3.87 -4.04 -34.67
CA SER A 617 -2.89 -4.23 -33.60
C SER A 617 -3.33 -3.56 -32.29
N SER A 618 -4.62 -3.25 -32.19
CA SER A 618 -5.34 -2.64 -31.06
C SER A 618 -5.51 -3.61 -29.89
N ALA A 619 -4.64 -4.61 -29.74
CA ALA A 619 -4.41 -5.27 -28.46
C ALA A 619 -3.66 -4.30 -27.52
N SER A 620 -4.22 -3.10 -27.33
CA SER A 620 -3.74 -2.09 -26.39
C SER A 620 -4.14 -2.53 -25.00
N GLY A 621 -3.38 -3.46 -24.42
CA GLY A 621 -3.46 -3.71 -22.99
C GLY A 621 -3.11 -2.44 -22.22
N TYR A 622 -3.70 -2.29 -21.04
CA TYR A 622 -3.36 -1.22 -20.10
C TYR A 622 -2.50 -1.77 -18.97
N LEU A 623 -1.61 -0.95 -18.41
CA LEU A 623 -0.78 -1.37 -17.28
C LEU A 623 -1.53 -1.34 -15.94
N TYR A 624 -2.54 -0.50 -15.84
CA TYR A 624 -3.26 -0.25 -14.59
C TYR A 624 -4.76 -0.43 -14.76
N ASP A 625 -5.48 -0.66 -13.66
CA ASP A 625 -6.94 -0.62 -13.59
C ASP A 625 -7.40 0.09 -12.30
N LEU A 626 -8.66 0.50 -12.30
CA LEU A 626 -9.32 1.05 -11.13
C LEU A 626 -10.09 -0.05 -10.41
N THR A 627 -9.77 -0.26 -9.14
CA THR A 627 -10.48 -1.15 -8.22
C THR A 627 -11.48 -0.34 -7.41
N PRO A 628 -12.78 -0.63 -7.50
CA PRO A 628 -13.79 0.02 -6.69
C PRO A 628 -13.54 -0.12 -5.19
N ALA A 629 -13.77 0.97 -4.46
CA ALA A 629 -13.65 1.03 -2.99
C ALA A 629 -14.48 -0.06 -2.28
N SER A 630 -15.59 -0.51 -2.87
CA SER A 630 -16.49 -1.52 -2.32
C SER A 630 -15.86 -2.91 -2.16
N TYR A 631 -14.80 -3.20 -2.91
CA TYR A 631 -14.06 -4.46 -2.83
C TYR A 631 -12.92 -4.45 -1.82
N VAL A 632 -12.62 -3.30 -1.22
CA VAL A 632 -11.49 -3.10 -0.32
C VAL A 632 -12.03 -2.85 1.08
N ASP A 633 -11.65 -3.69 2.04
CA ASP A 633 -12.18 -3.57 3.40
C ASP A 633 -11.40 -2.53 4.22
N MET A 634 -10.09 -2.39 3.97
CA MET A 634 -9.25 -1.47 4.74
C MET A 634 -8.01 -1.02 3.98
N ILE A 635 -7.67 0.27 4.13
CA ILE A 635 -6.44 0.88 3.61
C ILE A 635 -5.51 1.16 4.79
N ILE A 636 -4.30 0.62 4.75
CA ILE A 636 -3.29 0.74 5.81
C ILE A 636 -2.18 1.67 5.31
N CYS A 637 -1.99 2.77 6.04
CA CYS A 637 -0.98 3.78 5.78
C CYS A 637 -0.28 4.19 7.08
N GLU A 638 0.69 5.10 7.03
CA GLU A 638 1.44 5.60 8.18
C GLU A 638 0.53 6.27 9.25
N MET A 639 -0.60 6.85 8.82
CA MET A 639 -1.62 7.43 9.70
C MET A 639 -2.41 6.36 10.48
N GLY A 640 -2.28 5.10 10.08
CA GLY A 640 -3.00 3.96 10.64
C GLY A 640 -3.94 3.34 9.62
N CYS A 641 -5.01 2.76 10.15
CA CYS A 641 -5.97 1.99 9.37
C CYS A 641 -7.16 2.88 9.02
N LEU A 642 -7.36 3.09 7.74
CA LEU A 642 -8.37 3.96 7.17
C LEU A 642 -9.43 3.12 6.45
N HIS A 643 -10.68 3.47 6.70
CA HIS A 643 -11.76 3.05 5.82
C HIS A 643 -11.69 3.84 4.50
N THR A 644 -12.18 3.27 3.40
CA THR A 644 -12.13 3.89 2.07
C THR A 644 -12.82 5.26 2.01
N SER A 645 -13.87 5.47 2.82
CA SER A 645 -14.54 6.78 2.96
C SER A 645 -13.73 7.84 3.71
N ALA A 646 -12.71 7.46 4.49
CA ALA A 646 -11.91 8.38 5.29
C ALA A 646 -10.75 9.01 4.51
N ILE A 647 -10.55 8.65 3.24
CA ILE A 647 -9.43 9.13 2.43
C ILE A 647 -9.47 10.64 2.24
N VAL A 648 -10.65 11.25 2.10
CA VAL A 648 -10.78 12.72 2.01
C VAL A 648 -10.22 13.42 3.25
N ALA A 649 -10.51 12.87 4.43
CA ALA A 649 -10.01 13.43 5.69
C ALA A 649 -8.48 13.26 5.79
N ALA A 650 -7.95 12.12 5.34
CA ALA A 650 -6.51 11.86 5.32
C ALA A 650 -5.76 12.81 4.36
N ILE A 651 -6.34 13.11 3.18
CA ILE A 651 -5.77 14.10 2.24
C ILE A 651 -5.71 15.48 2.89
N ARG A 652 -6.81 15.92 3.51
CA ARG A 652 -6.86 17.24 4.20
C ARG A 652 -5.91 17.32 5.39
N ASP A 653 -5.80 16.26 6.18
CA ASP A 653 -4.86 16.21 7.30
C ASP A 653 -3.40 16.30 6.83
N ARG A 654 -3.05 15.60 5.74
CA ARG A 654 -1.72 15.69 5.12
C ARG A 654 -1.43 17.12 4.64
N GLU A 655 -2.36 17.73 3.92
CA GLU A 655 -2.22 19.12 3.45
C GLU A 655 -2.05 20.12 4.61
N GLY A 656 -2.75 19.88 5.74
CA GLY A 656 -2.56 20.65 6.96
C GLY A 656 -1.16 20.46 7.57
N ARG A 657 -0.61 19.25 7.55
CA ARG A 657 0.75 18.96 8.04
C ARG A 657 1.82 19.62 7.17
N ASP A 658 1.65 19.66 5.86
CA ASP A 658 2.60 20.31 4.94
C ASP A 658 2.83 21.79 5.29
N THR A 659 1.76 22.51 5.63
CA THR A 659 1.87 23.93 6.06
C THR A 659 2.58 24.10 7.41
N SER A 660 2.40 23.14 8.32
CA SER A 660 3.01 23.17 9.66
C SER A 660 4.49 22.74 9.64
N GLN A 661 4.86 21.84 8.74
CA GLN A 661 6.24 21.32 8.62
C GLN A 661 7.20 22.34 7.99
N LEU A 662 6.70 23.25 7.16
CA LEU A 662 7.48 24.40 6.67
C LEU A 662 8.04 25.24 7.82
N VAL A 663 7.25 25.48 8.87
CA VAL A 663 7.68 26.22 10.07
C VAL A 663 8.80 25.48 10.80
N ASN A 664 8.79 24.15 10.79
CA ASN A 664 9.83 23.34 11.44
C ASN A 664 11.11 23.24 10.58
N LEU A 665 10.98 23.26 9.25
CA LEU A 665 12.13 23.28 8.33
C LEU A 665 12.92 24.59 8.43
N VAL A 666 12.27 25.68 8.82
CA VAL A 666 12.90 26.98 9.06
C VAL A 666 13.53 27.03 10.46
N ARG A 667 13.07 26.22 11.42
CA ARG A 667 13.52 26.19 12.84
C ARG A 667 14.70 25.27 13.13
N GLY A 668 15.05 24.37 12.20
CA GLY A 668 16.17 23.42 12.32
C GLY A 668 17.20 23.66 11.24
#